data_AF-A0A0N4VE96-F1
#
_entry.id   AF-A0A0N4VE96-F1
#
_cell.length_a   1.000
_cell.length_b   1.000
_cell.length_c   1.000
_cell.angle_alpha   90.00
_cell.angle_beta   90.00
_cell.angle_gamma   90.00
#
_symmetry.space_group_name_H-M   'P 1'
#
loop_
_entity.id
_entity.type
_entity.pdbx_description
1 polymer ?
#
loop_
_entity_poly.entity_id
_entity_poly.type
_entity_poly.pdbx_seq_one_letter_code
_entity_poly.pdbx_strand_id
1 'polypeptide(L)'
;MHYRSEWHKYNLRRNLRGKPVISEEDFEKLVSEEDESSSSSSDSSREEIGLRFFEGAREYFVHDGNVYSLYKSILFREEKVSRSVFSRPLNCGIFLLEAGHFAGAVFNGDVVIASKTFHRYTVRAKQGGVQSSADAKSGSVKKSAGANLRRYNEKALKEDIKEFFSKYSGIIQECPLIFLRAPMYNRSLFISDSLKDSPFLKSDERLRTIPFATRRPSADELMRVWHSLRVVTDHGKIDDFRSELREKAEAKRKRNNVQKLRHCFKKESRLRDLLRPEKLSSEVSPIEQTCKKALPEESEHVFAKSAESDQLTPEEKQRAYVAVRTNSVEKLNELLNSDRRPKVLDYLKFAYFLPERSSLLHIAAKRGAESVLRELLHIGCDPCVKDVSGLVAYEVASDSKVRRVFSEHRAGNPNQWNWTVACVPKLKDPTKEKLQREAEKRKIQKERRKMRLRAKREEEKIEKELQAERDVFLALPDKEKCALAFERRLPVSLQHTSELVREDGNRCFQGFGFVMNLEVKLTVVESGKYVSMKASLRVVGQKYFTRSISEMQEKYLTEPCICVDELDRPLRKMSKRDCHISDTMVLHRAFSVFLFTTNGSLLMQKRSKEKITFPSLWTNTCCSHPLWTDSEMGESDSFTGVCRAAQRKLKHELGINVRSIDEMHVMGRFLYKAMSDTQWGENEMDYAIVIPNFYDTTVKINKDEVEQIAFVHRDEFDAWMGGKEFSPWFSMFTKHQYLFTWWDNLSRLHAFQDLKTIRRLN
;
A
#
# COMPACT_ATOMS: atom_id res chain seq x y z
N MET A 1 7.68 -54.58 24.84
CA MET A 1 8.02 -53.14 24.73
C MET A 1 7.27 -52.53 23.55
N HIS A 2 6.09 -51.93 23.76
CA HIS A 2 5.28 -51.28 22.72
C HIS A 2 5.02 -49.79 23.04
N TYR A 3 6.00 -49.08 23.59
CA TYR A 3 5.84 -47.66 23.96
C TYR A 3 5.65 -46.70 22.77
N ARG A 4 5.82 -47.18 21.54
CA ARG A 4 5.62 -46.41 20.30
C ARG A 4 4.34 -46.74 19.54
N SER A 5 3.60 -47.80 19.91
CA SER A 5 2.39 -48.19 19.17
C SER A 5 1.26 -47.17 19.38
N GLU A 6 0.43 -46.99 18.36
CA GLU A 6 -0.73 -46.09 18.42
C GLU A 6 -1.76 -46.59 19.45
N TRP A 7 -1.90 -47.91 19.61
CA TRP A 7 -2.68 -48.55 20.68
C TRP A 7 -2.24 -48.10 22.09
N HIS A 8 -0.93 -48.10 22.37
CA HIS A 8 -0.40 -47.67 23.66
C HIS A 8 -0.66 -46.18 23.93
N LYS A 9 -0.48 -45.32 22.91
CA LYS A 9 -0.77 -43.88 23.01
C LYS A 9 -2.27 -43.61 23.19
N TYR A 10 -3.12 -44.40 22.55
CA TYR A 10 -4.58 -44.31 22.65
C TYR A 10 -5.04 -44.66 24.07
N ASN A 11 -4.56 -45.78 24.62
CA ASN A 11 -4.85 -46.19 26.00
C ASN A 11 -4.28 -45.24 27.05
N LEU A 12 -3.11 -44.63 26.81
CA LEU A 12 -2.56 -43.58 27.68
C LEU A 12 -3.49 -42.37 27.75
N ARG A 13 -4.04 -41.93 26.61
CA ARG A 13 -5.01 -40.81 26.56
C ARG A 13 -6.35 -41.15 27.21
N ARG A 14 -6.79 -42.42 27.12
CA ARG A 14 -8.00 -42.89 27.82
C ARG A 14 -7.81 -42.90 29.32
N ASN A 15 -6.66 -43.38 29.79
CA ASN A 15 -6.32 -43.39 31.21
C ASN A 15 -6.22 -41.96 31.79
N LEU A 16 -5.60 -41.02 31.05
CA LEU A 16 -5.59 -39.59 31.42
C LEU A 16 -6.98 -38.94 31.49
N ARG A 17 -8.00 -39.58 30.91
CA ARG A 17 -9.40 -39.15 30.93
C ARG A 17 -10.27 -40.02 31.84
N GLY A 18 -9.66 -40.90 32.65
CA GLY A 18 -10.35 -41.80 33.58
C GLY A 18 -11.18 -42.90 32.91
N LYS A 19 -10.90 -43.23 31.65
CA LYS A 19 -11.61 -44.29 30.91
C LYS A 19 -10.84 -45.62 30.96
N PRO A 20 -11.52 -46.77 30.97
CA PRO A 20 -10.87 -48.07 30.98
C PRO A 20 -10.04 -48.30 29.70
N VAL A 21 -8.96 -49.05 29.87
CA VAL A 21 -8.02 -49.48 28.83
C VAL A 21 -8.72 -50.50 27.93
N ILE A 22 -8.46 -50.42 26.63
CA ILE A 22 -9.06 -51.29 25.61
C ILE A 22 -7.99 -52.28 25.10
N SER A 23 -8.40 -53.51 24.77
CA SER A 23 -7.52 -54.55 24.20
C SER A 23 -7.00 -54.15 22.80
N GLU A 24 -5.98 -54.82 22.29
CA GLU A 24 -5.42 -54.51 20.96
C GLU A 24 -6.40 -54.88 19.83
N GLU A 25 -7.10 -56.01 19.98
CA GLU A 25 -8.11 -56.49 19.04
C GLU A 25 -9.33 -55.55 18.96
N ASP A 26 -9.79 -55.02 20.10
CA ASP A 26 -10.87 -54.05 20.15
C ASP A 26 -10.45 -52.68 19.60
N PHE A 27 -9.16 -52.34 19.71
CA PHE A 27 -8.61 -51.13 19.11
C PHE A 27 -8.53 -51.23 17.57
N GLU A 28 -8.17 -52.40 17.03
CA GLU A 28 -8.20 -52.64 15.58
C GLU A 28 -9.63 -52.66 15.03
N LYS A 29 -10.60 -53.18 15.79
CA LYS A 29 -12.03 -53.07 15.46
C LYS A 29 -12.51 -51.62 15.43
N LEU A 30 -12.13 -50.79 16.40
CA LEU A 30 -12.48 -49.37 16.41
C LEU A 30 -11.85 -48.59 15.25
N VAL A 31 -10.62 -48.93 14.85
CA VAL A 31 -9.95 -48.31 13.70
C VAL A 31 -10.59 -48.74 12.38
N SER A 32 -10.96 -50.02 12.24
CA SER A 32 -11.66 -50.52 11.06
C SER A 32 -13.12 -50.03 10.95
N GLU A 33 -13.81 -49.81 12.09
CA GLU A 33 -15.14 -49.20 12.12
C GLU A 33 -15.10 -47.68 11.82
N GLU A 34 -14.02 -46.96 12.15
CA GLU A 34 -13.85 -45.54 11.78
C GLU A 34 -13.58 -45.34 10.28
N ASP A 35 -13.01 -46.34 9.59
CA ASP A 35 -12.77 -46.30 8.14
C ASP A 35 -13.98 -46.79 7.30
N GLU A 36 -14.84 -47.65 7.86
CA GLU A 36 -16.03 -48.20 7.16
C GLU A 36 -17.37 -47.55 7.55
N SER A 37 -17.41 -46.66 8.54
CA SER A 37 -18.64 -45.93 8.94
C SER A 37 -18.94 -44.67 8.10
N SER A 38 -18.64 -44.75 6.80
CA SER A 38 -19.10 -43.80 5.77
C SER A 38 -20.24 -44.36 4.91
N SER A 39 -21.08 -45.28 5.41
CA SER A 39 -22.45 -45.41 4.89
C SER A 39 -23.40 -46.13 5.86
N SER A 40 -24.43 -45.40 6.29
CA SER A 40 -25.74 -45.86 6.77
C SER A 40 -25.82 -46.83 7.96
N SER A 41 -26.06 -46.28 9.16
CA SER A 41 -27.04 -46.85 10.09
C SER A 41 -27.82 -45.73 10.78
N SER A 42 -29.12 -45.69 10.50
CA SER A 42 -30.11 -44.84 11.12
C SER A 42 -30.24 -45.17 12.61
N ASP A 43 -30.03 -44.20 13.49
CA ASP A 43 -30.78 -44.14 14.74
C ASP A 43 -31.01 -42.70 15.21
N SER A 44 -32.16 -42.51 15.83
CA SER A 44 -32.93 -41.28 15.96
C SER A 44 -32.25 -40.14 16.74
N SER A 45 -31.75 -39.12 16.04
CA SER A 45 -31.61 -37.73 16.54
C SER A 45 -31.27 -36.74 15.40
N ARG A 46 -32.07 -36.79 14.32
CA ARG A 46 -31.82 -36.10 13.04
C ARG A 46 -31.96 -34.57 13.07
N GLU A 47 -32.12 -33.95 14.25
CA GLU A 47 -32.25 -32.50 14.41
C GLU A 47 -31.03 -31.84 15.09
N GLU A 48 -30.17 -32.58 15.79
CA GLU A 48 -29.13 -31.94 16.63
C GLU A 48 -27.74 -31.81 15.99
N ILE A 49 -27.43 -32.63 14.98
CA ILE A 49 -26.09 -32.63 14.34
C ILE A 49 -25.93 -31.46 13.34
N GLY A 50 -27.04 -30.81 12.95
CA GLY A 50 -27.04 -29.63 12.10
C GLY A 50 -26.54 -28.35 12.78
N LEU A 51 -26.58 -28.25 14.11
CA LEU A 51 -26.44 -26.97 14.83
C LEU A 51 -25.02 -26.59 15.25
N ARG A 52 -24.06 -27.52 15.31
CA ARG A 52 -22.68 -27.21 15.75
C ARG A 52 -21.83 -26.48 14.69
N PHE A 53 -22.27 -26.41 13.44
CA PHE A 53 -21.61 -25.61 12.40
C PHE A 53 -22.10 -24.14 12.37
N PHE A 54 -23.14 -23.80 13.14
CA PHE A 54 -23.77 -22.47 13.15
C PHE A 54 -23.31 -21.54 14.30
N GLU A 55 -22.26 -21.90 15.05
CA GLU A 55 -21.57 -20.99 15.98
C GLU A 55 -20.65 -19.99 15.22
N GLY A 56 -21.18 -19.36 14.17
CA GLY A 56 -20.55 -18.26 13.47
C GLY A 56 -21.00 -16.91 14.02
N ALA A 57 -20.36 -15.82 13.58
CA ALA A 57 -20.81 -14.46 13.89
C ALA A 57 -22.12 -14.06 13.18
N ARG A 58 -22.70 -14.96 12.37
CA ARG A 58 -23.89 -14.74 11.55
C ARG A 58 -24.99 -15.75 11.89
N GLU A 59 -26.23 -15.26 11.90
CA GLU A 59 -27.46 -16.03 11.98
C GLU A 59 -27.99 -16.26 10.55
N TYR A 60 -28.40 -17.48 10.24
CA TYR A 60 -28.94 -17.84 8.93
C TYR A 60 -30.42 -18.15 9.05
N PHE A 61 -31.23 -17.68 8.11
CA PHE A 61 -32.67 -17.92 8.06
C PHE A 61 -33.11 -18.15 6.61
N VAL A 62 -34.24 -18.83 6.42
CA VAL A 62 -34.74 -19.21 5.10
C VAL A 62 -36.01 -18.41 4.81
N HIS A 63 -36.07 -17.82 3.62
CA HIS A 63 -37.27 -17.16 3.11
C HIS A 63 -37.41 -17.49 1.62
N ASP A 64 -38.59 -17.94 1.21
CA ASP A 64 -38.93 -18.29 -0.19
C ASP A 64 -37.93 -19.25 -0.88
N GLY A 65 -37.40 -20.22 -0.13
CA GLY A 65 -36.46 -21.22 -0.64
C GLY A 65 -34.99 -20.74 -0.74
N ASN A 66 -34.72 -19.46 -0.47
CA ASN A 66 -33.38 -18.89 -0.41
C ASN A 66 -32.89 -18.72 1.03
N VAL A 67 -31.57 -18.84 1.22
CA VAL A 67 -30.91 -18.69 2.51
C VAL A 67 -30.35 -17.29 2.64
N TYR A 68 -30.79 -16.58 3.66
CA TYR A 68 -30.29 -15.26 4.02
C TYR A 68 -29.47 -15.33 5.30
N SER A 69 -28.54 -14.39 5.49
CA SER A 69 -27.79 -14.28 6.74
C SER A 69 -27.60 -12.84 7.21
N LEU A 70 -27.66 -12.66 8.53
CA LEU A 70 -27.44 -11.39 9.24
C LEU A 70 -26.45 -11.58 10.39
N TYR A 71 -25.86 -10.49 10.89
CA TYR A 71 -24.92 -10.58 12.01
C TYR A 71 -25.65 -10.78 13.34
N LYS A 72 -25.23 -11.79 14.13
CA LYS A 72 -25.81 -12.07 15.46
C LYS A 72 -25.65 -10.89 16.42
N SER A 73 -24.65 -10.05 16.21
CA SER A 73 -24.34 -8.89 17.06
C SER A 73 -25.39 -7.77 17.00
N ILE A 74 -26.35 -7.83 16.07
CA ILE A 74 -27.43 -6.84 15.92
C ILE A 74 -28.70 -7.29 16.65
N LEU A 75 -28.84 -8.60 16.90
CA LEU A 75 -29.97 -9.16 17.61
C LEU A 75 -29.86 -8.80 19.10
N PHE A 76 -31.01 -8.49 19.71
CA PHE A 76 -31.08 -8.38 21.16
C PHE A 76 -31.06 -9.77 21.80
N ARG A 77 -30.84 -9.83 23.11
CA ARG A 77 -30.69 -11.10 23.83
C ARG A 77 -31.94 -11.97 23.62
N GLU A 78 -31.71 -13.22 23.22
CA GLU A 78 -32.76 -14.25 23.00
C GLU A 78 -33.78 -13.93 21.90
N GLU A 79 -33.51 -12.92 21.08
CA GLU A 79 -34.38 -12.54 19.96
C GLU A 79 -34.10 -13.40 18.72
N LYS A 80 -35.13 -14.07 18.21
CA LYS A 80 -35.07 -14.80 16.93
C LYS A 80 -35.29 -13.85 15.76
N VAL A 81 -34.77 -14.21 14.59
CA VAL A 81 -34.98 -13.44 13.35
C VAL A 81 -36.47 -13.46 13.00
N SER A 82 -37.13 -12.32 13.14
CA SER A 82 -38.56 -12.13 12.85
C SER A 82 -38.77 -10.85 12.03
N ARG A 83 -39.99 -10.63 11.52
CA ARG A 83 -40.33 -9.44 10.72
C ARG A 83 -40.09 -8.12 11.48
N SER A 84 -40.23 -8.12 12.81
CA SER A 84 -39.99 -6.93 13.64
C SER A 84 -38.51 -6.52 13.72
N VAL A 85 -37.58 -7.46 13.44
CA VAL A 85 -36.15 -7.14 13.35
C VAL A 85 -35.88 -6.21 12.16
N PHE A 86 -36.54 -6.44 11.04
CA PHE A 86 -36.33 -5.66 9.81
C PHE A 86 -37.04 -4.31 9.82
N SER A 87 -38.10 -4.15 10.62
CA SER A 87 -38.82 -2.88 10.75
C SER A 87 -38.16 -1.89 11.70
N ARG A 88 -37.18 -2.31 12.52
CA ARG A 88 -36.51 -1.42 13.48
C ARG A 88 -35.41 -0.60 12.79
N PRO A 89 -35.25 0.69 13.11
CA PRO A 89 -34.06 1.45 12.73
C PRO A 89 -32.83 0.95 13.51
N LEU A 90 -31.67 0.89 12.85
CA LEU A 90 -30.41 0.47 13.49
C LEU A 90 -29.80 1.63 14.29
N ASN A 91 -30.22 1.76 15.54
CA ASN A 91 -29.68 2.75 16.46
C ASN A 91 -28.44 2.19 17.16
N CYS A 92 -27.26 2.73 16.87
CA CYS A 92 -26.02 2.21 17.46
C CYS A 92 -24.89 3.25 17.57
N GLY A 93 -24.06 3.09 18.59
CA GLY A 93 -22.76 3.76 18.69
C GLY A 93 -21.65 2.89 18.13
N ILE A 94 -20.78 3.42 17.28
CA ILE A 94 -19.62 2.71 16.72
C ILE A 94 -18.34 3.47 17.11
N PHE A 95 -17.43 2.78 17.78
CA PHE A 95 -16.16 3.35 18.28
C PHE A 95 -14.97 2.48 17.85
N LEU A 96 -14.04 3.11 17.14
CA LEU A 96 -12.85 2.48 16.57
C LEU A 96 -11.60 3.18 17.09
N LEU A 97 -10.66 2.41 17.65
CA LEU A 97 -9.36 2.91 18.08
C LEU A 97 -8.25 1.99 17.59
N GLU A 98 -7.31 2.50 16.79
CA GLU A 98 -6.16 1.73 16.32
C GLU A 98 -4.95 2.64 16.05
N ALA A 99 -3.77 2.27 16.57
CA ALA A 99 -2.50 2.97 16.31
C ALA A 99 -2.50 4.50 16.49
N GLY A 100 -3.35 5.04 17.37
CA GLY A 100 -3.49 6.48 17.62
C GLY A 100 -4.54 7.19 16.76
N HIS A 101 -5.26 6.45 15.91
CA HIS A 101 -6.47 6.92 15.23
C HIS A 101 -7.70 6.57 16.06
N PHE A 102 -8.52 7.57 16.32
CA PHE A 102 -9.83 7.40 16.91
C PHE A 102 -10.90 7.85 15.92
N ALA A 103 -11.93 7.03 15.75
CA ALA A 103 -13.13 7.36 15.01
C ALA A 103 -14.34 6.88 15.82
N GLY A 104 -15.24 7.79 16.16
CA GLY A 104 -16.48 7.48 16.88
C GLY A 104 -17.68 8.13 16.19
N ALA A 105 -18.76 7.39 16.04
CA ALA A 105 -20.04 7.94 15.58
C ALA A 105 -21.24 7.29 16.27
N VAL A 106 -22.31 8.05 16.40
CA VAL A 106 -23.61 7.61 16.91
C VAL A 106 -24.63 7.74 15.79
N PHE A 107 -25.29 6.63 15.50
CA PHE A 107 -26.28 6.47 14.43
C PHE A 107 -27.67 6.29 15.03
N ASN A 108 -28.66 6.99 14.46
CA ASN A 108 -30.08 6.77 14.71
C ASN A 108 -30.76 6.51 13.36
N GLY A 109 -31.05 5.23 13.10
CA GLY A 109 -31.42 4.75 11.77
C GLY A 109 -30.38 5.17 10.74
N ASP A 110 -30.81 5.94 9.75
CA ASP A 110 -30.00 6.39 8.62
C ASP A 110 -29.28 7.73 8.84
N VAL A 111 -29.47 8.36 10.01
CA VAL A 111 -28.90 9.68 10.32
C VAL A 111 -27.76 9.56 11.33
N VAL A 112 -26.64 10.23 11.02
CA VAL A 112 -25.51 10.37 11.95
C VAL A 112 -25.78 11.55 12.87
N ILE A 113 -26.05 11.28 14.15
CA ILE A 113 -26.33 12.32 15.16
C ILE A 113 -25.04 13.01 15.59
N ALA A 114 -24.00 12.22 15.85
CA ALA A 114 -22.71 12.72 16.30
C ALA A 114 -21.62 11.89 15.65
N SER A 115 -20.59 12.56 15.13
CA SER A 115 -19.37 11.90 14.69
C SER A 115 -18.15 12.73 15.04
N LYS A 116 -17.05 12.04 15.36
CA LYS A 116 -15.76 12.67 15.64
C LYS A 116 -14.64 11.74 15.22
N THR A 117 -13.66 12.29 14.53
CA THR A 117 -12.45 11.60 14.15
C THR A 117 -11.24 12.45 14.50
N PHE A 118 -10.22 11.86 15.10
CA PHE A 118 -8.94 12.52 15.34
C PHE A 118 -7.80 11.52 15.34
N HIS A 119 -6.58 12.02 15.08
CA HIS A 119 -5.39 11.21 15.01
C HIS A 119 -4.24 11.88 15.75
N ARG A 120 -3.55 11.10 16.59
CA ARG A 120 -2.28 11.49 17.20
C ARG A 120 -1.22 10.43 16.95
N TYR A 121 -0.02 10.89 16.62
CA TYR A 121 1.09 9.99 16.31
C TYR A 121 1.65 9.35 17.58
N THR A 122 1.29 8.08 17.83
CA THR A 122 1.65 7.31 19.04
C THR A 122 2.60 6.15 18.76
N VAL A 123 2.70 5.70 17.50
CA VAL A 123 3.52 4.54 17.11
C VAL A 123 4.89 4.91 16.55
N ARG A 124 5.83 3.97 16.63
CA ARG A 124 7.22 4.11 16.19
C ARG A 124 7.34 3.71 14.70
N ALA A 125 7.84 4.62 13.85
CA ALA A 125 8.03 4.33 12.42
C ALA A 125 8.90 3.07 12.22
N LYS A 126 8.50 2.18 11.30
CA LYS A 126 9.14 0.90 10.95
C LYS A 126 9.10 -0.24 11.99
N GLN A 127 8.69 -0.01 13.24
CA GLN A 127 8.64 -1.05 14.29
C GLN A 127 7.23 -1.40 14.79
N GLY A 128 6.19 -0.64 14.41
CA GLY A 128 4.79 -1.05 14.59
C GLY A 128 4.28 -1.18 16.04
N GLY A 129 5.03 -0.68 17.05
CA GLY A 129 4.66 -0.77 18.46
C GLY A 129 4.29 0.58 19.10
N VAL A 130 3.34 0.54 20.04
CA VAL A 130 2.93 1.66 20.92
C VAL A 130 4.01 1.90 21.98
N GLN A 131 4.27 3.16 22.34
CA GLN A 131 5.42 3.51 23.18
C GLN A 131 5.30 2.94 24.60
N SER A 132 4.11 2.99 25.21
CA SER A 132 3.83 2.39 26.52
C SER A 132 4.13 0.89 26.59
N SER A 133 3.80 0.13 25.53
CA SER A 133 4.12 -1.30 25.45
C SER A 133 5.63 -1.59 25.36
N ALA A 134 6.39 -0.69 24.74
CA ALA A 134 7.84 -0.79 24.65
C ALA A 134 8.52 -0.41 25.98
N ASP A 135 7.99 0.61 26.66
CA ASP A 135 8.48 1.02 27.99
C ASP A 135 8.25 -0.11 29.01
N ALA A 136 7.08 -0.76 28.98
CA ALA A 136 6.78 -1.93 29.83
C ALA A 136 7.71 -3.13 29.57
N LYS A 137 8.07 -3.39 28.30
CA LYS A 137 9.00 -4.48 27.94
C LYS A 137 10.46 -4.19 28.26
N SER A 138 10.87 -2.91 28.19
CA SER A 138 12.28 -2.53 28.33
C SER A 138 12.69 -2.29 29.79
N GLY A 139 11.75 -2.24 30.74
CA GLY A 139 12.00 -1.94 32.16
C GLY A 139 12.59 -0.55 32.43
N SER A 140 12.83 0.24 31.39
CA SER A 140 13.56 1.50 31.41
C SER A 140 12.89 2.49 30.47
N VAL A 141 12.53 3.65 31.03
CA VAL A 141 11.88 4.76 30.35
C VAL A 141 12.91 5.43 29.44
N LYS A 142 12.90 5.12 28.14
CA LYS A 142 13.79 5.81 27.17
C LYS A 142 13.49 7.31 27.19
N LYS A 143 14.47 8.13 27.59
CA LYS A 143 14.36 9.61 27.74
C LYS A 143 14.60 10.38 26.44
N SER A 144 14.33 9.79 25.28
CA SER A 144 14.52 10.51 24.02
C SER A 144 13.36 11.46 23.74
N ALA A 145 13.62 12.58 23.07
CA ALA A 145 12.59 13.57 22.69
C ALA A 145 11.42 12.91 21.93
N GLY A 146 11.71 11.97 21.03
CA GLY A 146 10.69 11.23 20.28
C GLY A 146 9.89 10.23 21.12
N ALA A 147 10.42 9.73 22.23
CA ALA A 147 9.67 8.88 23.17
C ALA A 147 8.74 9.74 24.04
N ASN A 148 9.22 10.88 24.54
CA ASN A 148 8.41 11.82 25.33
C ASN A 148 7.25 12.40 24.52
N LEU A 149 7.46 12.79 23.26
CA LEU A 149 6.37 13.28 22.40
C LEU A 149 5.27 12.24 22.20
N ARG A 150 5.61 10.95 22.07
CA ARG A 150 4.62 9.88 21.94
C ARG A 150 3.87 9.62 23.24
N ARG A 151 4.53 9.74 24.41
CA ARG A 151 3.84 9.67 25.70
C ARG A 151 2.85 10.81 25.88
N TYR A 152 3.27 12.03 25.53
CA TYR A 152 2.39 13.19 25.53
C TYR A 152 1.21 12.98 24.59
N ASN A 153 1.45 12.52 23.36
CA ASN A 153 0.39 12.21 22.40
C ASN A 153 -0.54 11.09 22.88
N GLU A 154 -0.02 10.05 23.54
CA GLU A 154 -0.83 8.99 24.15
C GLU A 154 -1.70 9.54 25.30
N LYS A 155 -1.18 10.46 26.12
CA LYS A 155 -1.94 11.11 27.19
C LYS A 155 -3.04 12.02 26.62
N ALA A 156 -2.68 12.89 25.68
CA ALA A 156 -3.62 13.79 25.02
C ALA A 156 -4.71 13.03 24.27
N LEU A 157 -4.38 11.91 23.62
CA LEU A 157 -5.37 11.04 22.97
C LEU A 157 -6.40 10.50 23.98
N LYS A 158 -5.96 10.13 25.18
CA LYS A 158 -6.87 9.65 26.24
C LYS A 158 -7.77 10.78 26.76
N GLU A 159 -7.24 11.98 26.91
CA GLU A 159 -8.00 13.17 27.32
C GLU A 159 -9.06 13.55 26.27
N ASP A 160 -8.68 13.60 24.99
CA ASP A 160 -9.61 13.87 23.87
C ASP A 160 -10.75 12.83 23.79
N ILE A 161 -10.44 11.55 24.03
CA ILE A 161 -11.45 10.49 24.06
C ILE A 161 -12.41 10.69 25.24
N LYS A 162 -11.89 11.00 26.44
CA LYS A 162 -12.73 11.26 27.62
C LYS A 162 -13.64 12.48 27.41
N GLU A 163 -13.12 13.56 26.84
CA GLU A 163 -13.90 14.75 26.50
C GLU A 163 -15.04 14.42 25.54
N PHE A 164 -14.76 13.62 24.50
CA PHE A 164 -15.78 13.16 23.56
C PHE A 164 -16.91 12.38 24.26
N PHE A 165 -16.59 11.43 25.13
CA PHE A 165 -17.62 10.66 25.85
C PHE A 165 -18.40 11.52 26.86
N SER A 166 -17.75 12.48 27.53
CA SER A 166 -18.45 13.41 28.41
C SER A 166 -19.45 14.28 27.64
N LYS A 167 -19.03 14.82 26.48
CA LYS A 167 -19.85 15.68 25.62
C LYS A 167 -21.07 14.98 25.05
N TYR A 168 -20.92 13.72 24.63
CA TYR A 168 -21.98 12.94 23.99
C TYR A 168 -22.62 11.89 24.91
N SER A 169 -22.39 11.98 26.22
CA SER A 169 -22.84 10.99 27.21
C SER A 169 -24.35 10.72 27.16
N GLY A 170 -25.17 11.77 27.09
CA GLY A 170 -26.64 11.62 27.00
C GLY A 170 -27.09 10.80 25.78
N ILE A 171 -26.55 11.12 24.60
CA ILE A 171 -26.90 10.44 23.34
C ILE A 171 -26.40 8.99 23.34
N ILE A 172 -25.21 8.75 23.91
CA ILE A 172 -24.63 7.40 23.98
C ILE A 172 -25.42 6.51 24.93
N GLN A 173 -26.00 7.06 26.00
CA GLN A 173 -26.82 6.30 26.93
C GLN A 173 -28.15 5.84 26.31
N GLU A 174 -28.73 6.62 25.41
CA GLU A 174 -29.95 6.26 24.66
C GLU A 174 -29.72 5.17 23.62
N CYS A 175 -28.46 4.90 23.25
CA CYS A 175 -28.13 3.90 22.24
C CYS A 175 -28.37 2.48 22.77
N PRO A 176 -29.16 1.64 22.06
CA PRO A 176 -29.40 0.27 22.49
C PRO A 176 -28.24 -0.68 22.15
N LEU A 177 -27.42 -0.35 21.14
CA LEU A 177 -26.27 -1.15 20.70
C LEU A 177 -25.00 -0.31 20.64
N ILE A 178 -23.90 -0.85 21.15
CA ILE A 178 -22.59 -0.18 21.15
C ILE A 178 -21.52 -1.11 20.60
N PHE A 179 -20.95 -0.77 19.45
CA PHE A 179 -19.87 -1.50 18.82
C PHE A 179 -18.53 -0.87 19.15
N LEU A 180 -17.67 -1.61 19.85
CA LEU A 180 -16.34 -1.15 20.22
C LEU A 180 -15.25 -2.05 19.61
N ARG A 181 -14.30 -1.42 18.93
CA ARG A 181 -13.06 -2.05 18.47
C ARG A 181 -11.86 -1.30 19.00
N ALA A 182 -11.20 -1.90 19.99
CA ALA A 182 -9.95 -1.41 20.54
C ALA A 182 -8.96 -2.57 20.79
N PRO A 183 -7.64 -2.34 20.64
CA PRO A 183 -6.60 -3.25 21.08
C PRO A 183 -6.69 -3.51 22.58
N MET A 184 -6.26 -4.70 23.04
CA MET A 184 -6.37 -5.10 24.45
C MET A 184 -5.75 -4.10 25.43
N TYR A 185 -4.60 -3.52 25.09
CA TYR A 185 -3.89 -2.55 25.94
C TYR A 185 -4.63 -1.21 26.11
N ASN A 186 -5.55 -0.86 25.21
CA ASN A 186 -6.37 0.35 25.27
C ASN A 186 -7.81 0.06 25.70
N ARG A 187 -8.18 -1.21 25.92
CA ARG A 187 -9.55 -1.59 26.25
C ARG A 187 -9.98 -1.03 27.61
N SER A 188 -9.05 -0.87 28.54
CA SER A 188 -9.28 -0.25 29.86
C SER A 188 -9.65 1.24 29.79
N LEU A 189 -9.43 1.92 28.66
CA LEU A 189 -9.87 3.30 28.46
C LEU A 189 -11.37 3.41 28.25
N PHE A 190 -11.98 2.37 27.70
CA PHE A 190 -13.40 2.32 27.40
C PHE A 190 -14.19 1.49 28.40
N ILE A 191 -13.56 0.45 28.96
CA ILE A 191 -14.20 -0.52 29.84
C ILE A 191 -13.39 -0.65 31.13
N SER A 192 -13.99 -0.28 32.26
CA SER A 192 -13.45 -0.54 33.59
C SER A 192 -14.56 -0.95 34.57
N ASP A 193 -14.16 -1.31 35.80
CA ASP A 193 -15.10 -1.69 36.86
C ASP A 193 -15.77 -0.46 37.51
N SER A 194 -15.32 0.76 37.18
CA SER A 194 -15.84 2.02 37.74
C SER A 194 -16.19 3.03 36.64
N LEU A 195 -17.45 3.48 36.63
CA LEU A 195 -17.98 4.53 35.74
C LEU A 195 -17.29 5.89 35.93
N LYS A 196 -16.55 6.11 37.03
CA LYS A 196 -15.78 7.35 37.23
C LYS A 196 -14.57 7.45 36.29
N ASP A 197 -14.01 6.31 35.89
CA ASP A 197 -12.76 6.25 35.13
C ASP A 197 -12.93 5.91 33.65
N SER A 198 -14.07 5.30 33.28
CA SER A 198 -14.36 4.85 31.92
C SER A 198 -15.83 5.08 31.53
N PRO A 199 -16.11 5.23 30.21
CA PRO A 199 -17.48 5.48 29.73
C PRO A 199 -18.41 4.27 29.84
N PHE A 200 -17.89 3.05 29.96
CA PHE A 200 -18.71 1.84 30.00
C PHE A 200 -18.27 0.85 31.09
N LEU A 201 -19.25 0.21 31.73
CA LEU A 201 -18.99 -0.87 32.67
C LEU A 201 -18.62 -2.17 31.94
N LYS A 202 -17.81 -3.00 32.59
CA LYS A 202 -17.50 -4.36 32.10
C LYS A 202 -18.74 -5.25 31.93
N SER A 203 -19.78 -4.99 32.72
CA SER A 203 -21.06 -5.71 32.69
C SER A 203 -22.10 -5.11 31.74
N ASP A 204 -21.77 -4.05 30.97
CA ASP A 204 -22.73 -3.43 30.05
C ASP A 204 -23.03 -4.38 28.86
N GLU A 205 -24.27 -4.87 28.81
CA GLU A 205 -24.72 -5.84 27.80
C GLU A 205 -24.78 -5.26 26.38
N ARG A 206 -24.83 -3.92 26.25
CA ARG A 206 -24.89 -3.23 24.96
C ARG A 206 -23.55 -3.26 24.21
N LEU A 207 -22.45 -3.51 24.93
CA LEU A 207 -21.12 -3.57 24.35
C LEU A 207 -20.94 -4.85 23.52
N ARG A 208 -20.75 -4.66 22.21
CA ARG A 208 -20.49 -5.71 21.23
C ARG A 208 -19.17 -5.46 20.51
N THR A 209 -18.53 -6.54 20.07
CA THR A 209 -17.37 -6.47 19.17
C THR A 209 -17.83 -6.53 17.72
N ILE A 210 -17.17 -5.79 16.84
CA ILE A 210 -17.46 -5.82 15.40
C ILE A 210 -17.10 -7.21 14.83
N PRO A 211 -18.05 -7.92 14.16
CA PRO A 211 -17.90 -9.32 13.77
C PRO A 211 -17.06 -9.56 12.50
N PHE A 212 -16.46 -8.51 11.93
CA PHE A 212 -15.65 -8.58 10.71
C PHE A 212 -14.42 -7.68 10.80
N ALA A 213 -13.52 -7.82 9.82
CA ALA A 213 -12.27 -7.06 9.78
C ALA A 213 -12.52 -5.56 9.49
N THR A 214 -12.06 -4.72 10.42
CA THR A 214 -12.08 -3.25 10.30
C THR A 214 -10.78 -2.74 9.67
N ARG A 215 -10.86 -1.66 8.90
CA ARG A 215 -9.71 -0.90 8.39
C ARG A 215 -9.28 0.16 9.40
N ARG A 216 -8.32 1.01 9.00
CA ARG A 216 -7.86 2.15 9.80
C ARG A 216 -9.05 3.05 10.18
N PRO A 217 -9.18 3.45 11.47
CA PRO A 217 -10.28 4.30 11.93
C PRO A 217 -10.33 5.62 11.15
N SER A 218 -11.46 5.85 10.47
CA SER A 218 -11.77 7.03 9.66
C SER A 218 -13.30 7.20 9.58
N ALA A 219 -13.78 8.35 9.13
CA ALA A 219 -15.22 8.57 8.92
C ALA A 219 -15.80 7.56 7.91
N ASP A 220 -15.08 7.31 6.81
CA ASP A 220 -15.45 6.31 5.81
C ASP A 220 -15.56 4.90 6.39
N GLU A 221 -14.64 4.54 7.30
CA GLU A 221 -14.68 3.24 7.95
C GLU A 221 -15.89 3.10 8.89
N LEU A 222 -16.28 4.17 9.60
CA LEU A 222 -17.50 4.16 10.41
C LEU A 222 -18.74 3.92 9.54
N MET A 223 -18.85 4.61 8.41
CA MET A 223 -19.94 4.42 7.45
C MET A 223 -19.92 3.00 6.86
N ARG A 224 -18.75 2.47 6.51
CA ARG A 224 -18.60 1.09 6.00
C ARG A 224 -19.05 0.06 7.02
N VAL A 225 -18.65 0.22 8.29
CA VAL A 225 -19.02 -0.69 9.37
C VAL A 225 -20.55 -0.65 9.58
N TRP A 226 -21.12 0.55 9.68
CA TRP A 226 -22.57 0.73 9.82
C TRP A 226 -23.35 0.10 8.66
N HIS A 227 -22.95 0.38 7.41
CA HIS A 227 -23.57 -0.20 6.23
C HIS A 227 -23.46 -1.73 6.21
N SER A 228 -22.28 -2.27 6.55
CA SER A 228 -22.05 -3.72 6.57
C SER A 228 -22.89 -4.43 7.63
N LEU A 229 -23.17 -3.77 8.77
CA LEU A 229 -24.05 -4.32 9.80
C LEU A 229 -25.51 -4.36 9.31
N ARG A 230 -25.98 -3.31 8.62
CA ARG A 230 -27.37 -3.23 8.12
C ARG A 230 -27.69 -4.25 7.02
N VAL A 231 -26.72 -4.60 6.18
CA VAL A 231 -26.96 -5.42 4.98
C VAL A 231 -27.24 -6.89 5.34
N VAL A 232 -28.38 -7.40 4.88
CA VAL A 232 -28.69 -8.83 4.84
C VAL A 232 -28.00 -9.44 3.62
N THR A 233 -27.33 -10.57 3.82
CA THR A 233 -26.59 -11.25 2.74
C THR A 233 -27.39 -12.43 2.20
N ASP A 234 -27.56 -12.48 0.89
CA ASP A 234 -28.20 -13.57 0.16
C ASP A 234 -27.15 -14.63 -0.21
N HIS A 235 -27.44 -15.90 0.09
CA HIS A 235 -26.59 -17.05 -0.22
C HIS A 235 -27.22 -17.98 -1.28
N GLY A 236 -28.35 -17.59 -1.87
CA GLY A 236 -29.04 -18.38 -2.89
C GLY A 236 -29.81 -19.58 -2.31
N LYS A 237 -30.00 -20.62 -3.13
CA LYS A 237 -30.83 -21.79 -2.79
C LYS A 237 -30.20 -22.60 -1.65
N ILE A 238 -31.06 -23.23 -0.85
CA ILE A 238 -30.65 -24.00 0.33
C ILE A 238 -29.69 -25.16 0.04
N ASP A 239 -29.84 -25.82 -1.10
CA ASP A 239 -29.03 -27.00 -1.45
C ASP A 239 -27.61 -26.61 -1.89
N ASP A 240 -27.48 -25.53 -2.66
CA ASP A 240 -26.20 -24.94 -3.08
C ASP A 240 -25.45 -24.39 -1.87
N PHE A 241 -26.16 -23.73 -0.95
CA PHE A 241 -25.55 -23.23 0.28
C PHE A 241 -25.03 -24.36 1.18
N ARG A 242 -25.77 -25.47 1.29
CA ARG A 242 -25.34 -26.64 2.07
C ARG A 242 -24.12 -27.34 1.48
N SER A 243 -24.01 -27.41 0.16
CA SER A 243 -22.82 -28.00 -0.49
C SER A 243 -21.59 -27.12 -0.28
N GLU A 244 -21.72 -25.80 -0.44
CA GLU A 244 -20.63 -24.84 -0.22
C GLU A 244 -20.12 -24.87 1.23
N LEU A 245 -21.01 -25.02 2.22
CA LEU A 245 -20.62 -25.17 3.62
C LEU A 245 -19.83 -26.45 3.88
N ARG A 246 -20.23 -27.58 3.26
CA ARG A 246 -19.51 -28.85 3.37
C ARG A 246 -18.10 -28.74 2.79
N GLU A 247 -17.97 -28.12 1.62
CA GLU A 247 -16.68 -27.89 0.98
C GLU A 247 -15.76 -26.99 1.83
N LYS A 248 -16.29 -25.88 2.36
CA LYS A 248 -15.55 -24.99 3.28
C LYS A 248 -15.10 -25.72 4.55
N ALA A 249 -15.94 -26.60 5.11
CA ALA A 249 -15.60 -27.41 6.27
C ALA A 249 -14.47 -28.41 5.97
N GLU A 250 -14.54 -29.07 4.81
CA GLU A 250 -13.52 -30.03 4.36
C GLU A 250 -12.17 -29.35 4.08
N ALA A 251 -12.18 -28.19 3.41
CA ALA A 251 -10.99 -27.39 3.16
C ALA A 251 -10.31 -26.93 4.47
N LYS A 252 -11.10 -26.54 5.48
CA LYS A 252 -10.59 -26.18 6.82
C LYS A 252 -9.98 -27.38 7.53
N ARG A 253 -10.59 -28.57 7.44
CA ARG A 253 -10.02 -29.83 7.97
C ARG A 253 -8.68 -30.16 7.31
N LYS A 254 -8.60 -30.12 5.98
CA LYS A 254 -7.36 -30.32 5.21
C LYS A 254 -6.26 -29.34 5.63
N ARG A 255 -6.58 -28.03 5.74
CA ARG A 255 -5.63 -26.99 6.18
C ARG A 255 -5.11 -27.21 7.60
N ASN A 256 -6.00 -27.60 8.53
CA ASN A 256 -5.62 -27.89 9.91
C ASN A 256 -4.72 -29.13 9.99
N ASN A 257 -4.98 -30.16 9.19
CA ASN A 257 -4.11 -31.34 9.11
C ASN A 257 -2.73 -30.98 8.58
N VAL A 258 -2.62 -30.17 7.52
CA VAL A 258 -1.32 -29.68 7.01
C VAL A 258 -0.56 -28.86 8.06
N GLN A 259 -1.25 -28.00 8.81
CA GLN A 259 -0.63 -27.24 9.90
C GLN A 259 -0.16 -28.14 11.06
N LYS A 260 -0.94 -29.17 11.43
CA LYS A 260 -0.54 -30.17 12.42
C LYS A 260 0.68 -30.98 11.96
N LEU A 261 0.70 -31.42 10.71
CA LEU A 261 1.85 -32.09 10.08
C LEU A 261 3.10 -31.21 10.12
N ARG A 262 2.99 -29.94 9.69
CA ARG A 262 4.12 -28.97 9.77
C ARG A 262 4.61 -28.75 11.20
N HIS A 263 3.71 -28.70 12.17
CA HIS A 263 4.08 -28.57 13.58
C HIS A 263 4.75 -29.84 14.10
N CYS A 264 4.31 -31.02 13.67
CA CYS A 264 4.93 -32.31 13.98
C CYS A 264 6.35 -32.38 13.42
N PHE A 265 6.55 -32.05 12.13
CA PHE A 265 7.87 -32.02 11.49
C PHE A 265 8.83 -31.03 12.17
N LYS A 266 8.34 -29.86 12.58
CA LYS A 266 9.14 -28.86 13.31
C LYS A 266 9.50 -29.32 14.73
N LYS A 267 8.65 -30.14 15.34
CA LYS A 267 8.89 -30.76 16.65
C LYS A 267 9.88 -31.93 16.54
N GLU A 268 9.78 -32.75 15.49
CA GLU A 268 10.75 -33.82 15.21
C GLU A 268 12.14 -33.29 14.86
N SER A 269 12.23 -32.21 14.07
CA SER A 269 13.50 -31.52 13.79
C SER A 269 14.15 -31.03 15.09
N ARG A 270 13.39 -30.39 15.97
CA ARG A 270 13.89 -29.98 17.30
C ARG A 270 14.27 -31.14 18.20
N LEU A 271 13.58 -32.29 18.10
CA LEU A 271 13.91 -33.48 18.88
C LEU A 271 15.20 -34.15 18.38
N ARG A 272 15.44 -34.18 17.06
CA ARG A 272 16.69 -34.66 16.44
C ARG A 272 17.89 -33.79 16.78
N ASP A 273 17.69 -32.49 16.95
CA ASP A 273 18.75 -31.56 17.38
C ASP A 273 19.13 -31.73 18.87
N LEU A 274 18.25 -32.29 19.71
CA LEU A 274 18.47 -32.52 21.14
C LEU A 274 19.02 -33.92 21.48
N LEU A 275 18.91 -34.89 20.57
CA LEU A 275 19.39 -36.27 20.74
C LEU A 275 20.58 -36.61 19.81
N ARG A 276 21.66 -35.82 19.86
CA ARG A 276 22.92 -36.19 19.19
C ARG A 276 23.94 -36.66 20.24
N PRO A 277 24.19 -37.98 20.39
CA PRO A 277 25.32 -38.48 21.16
C PRO A 277 26.64 -38.29 20.40
N GLU A 278 27.72 -38.11 21.16
CA GLU A 278 29.09 -38.04 20.67
C GLU A 278 29.60 -39.39 20.13
N LYS A 279 30.32 -39.27 19.01
CA LYS A 279 31.43 -40.11 18.49
C LYS A 279 31.21 -41.57 18.04
N LEU A 280 31.89 -41.80 16.91
CA LEU A 280 32.73 -42.93 16.48
C LEU A 280 32.18 -43.89 15.41
N SER A 281 32.95 -43.90 14.30
CA SER A 281 33.32 -44.98 13.35
C SER A 281 32.50 -46.28 13.39
N SER A 282 32.21 -46.97 12.28
CA SER A 282 32.80 -47.03 10.94
C SER A 282 32.00 -48.08 10.16
N GLU A 283 31.99 -47.97 8.82
CA GLU A 283 31.95 -49.07 7.83
C GLU A 283 30.69 -50.00 7.79
N VAL A 284 30.19 -50.57 6.68
CA VAL A 284 30.60 -50.70 5.26
C VAL A 284 29.39 -51.25 4.45
N SER A 285 29.10 -50.63 3.28
CA SER A 285 28.76 -51.14 1.91
C SER A 285 27.89 -52.42 1.65
N PRO A 286 27.58 -52.84 0.39
CA PRO A 286 27.09 -52.17 -0.86
C PRO A 286 26.01 -53.03 -1.63
N ILE A 287 25.79 -52.71 -2.93
CA ILE A 287 25.30 -53.57 -4.06
C ILE A 287 23.81 -53.37 -4.44
N GLU A 288 23.54 -52.50 -5.44
CA GLU A 288 23.26 -52.77 -6.88
C GLU A 288 21.76 -53.08 -7.14
N GLN A 289 21.09 -52.73 -8.25
CA GLN A 289 21.49 -52.83 -9.66
C GLN A 289 20.47 -52.14 -10.60
N THR A 290 20.97 -51.70 -11.77
CA THR A 290 20.34 -51.56 -13.12
C THR A 290 19.26 -50.49 -13.41
N CYS A 291 19.08 -49.92 -14.62
CA CYS A 291 19.81 -49.71 -15.91
C CYS A 291 18.76 -49.02 -16.85
N LYS A 292 19.00 -48.01 -17.70
CA LYS A 292 19.42 -48.12 -19.13
C LYS A 292 19.35 -46.77 -19.90
N LYS A 293 20.42 -46.49 -20.67
CA LYS A 293 20.56 -45.99 -22.08
C LYS A 293 20.10 -44.55 -22.45
N ALA A 294 20.77 -43.75 -23.30
CA ALA A 294 21.72 -44.01 -24.40
C ALA A 294 22.71 -42.85 -24.70
N LEU A 295 23.86 -43.20 -25.33
CA LEU A 295 25.01 -42.42 -25.87
C LEU A 295 24.78 -41.94 -27.33
N PRO A 296 25.67 -41.13 -27.97
CA PRO A 296 27.00 -41.52 -28.53
C PRO A 296 28.18 -40.62 -28.00
N GLU A 297 29.36 -41.10 -27.58
CA GLU A 297 30.57 -41.56 -28.36
C GLU A 297 31.25 -40.42 -29.17
N GLU A 298 32.56 -40.10 -29.16
CA GLU A 298 33.87 -40.57 -28.63
C GLU A 298 34.78 -39.31 -28.57
N SER A 299 35.78 -39.13 -27.70
CA SER A 299 37.13 -39.71 -27.84
C SER A 299 37.95 -39.58 -26.55
N GLU A 300 38.66 -40.65 -26.24
CA GLU A 300 39.52 -40.88 -25.09
C GLU A 300 40.74 -39.93 -25.00
N HIS A 301 41.15 -39.58 -23.78
CA HIS A 301 42.57 -39.59 -23.41
C HIS A 301 42.77 -39.87 -21.91
N VAL A 302 43.14 -41.13 -21.65
CA VAL A 302 44.17 -41.61 -20.70
C VAL A 302 44.01 -41.29 -19.22
N PHE A 303 43.50 -42.29 -18.50
CA PHE A 303 43.78 -42.53 -17.09
C PHE A 303 45.25 -42.94 -16.92
N ALA A 304 46.07 -42.11 -16.28
CA ALA A 304 47.35 -42.53 -15.74
C ALA A 304 47.19 -42.77 -14.23
N LYS A 305 47.35 -44.03 -13.82
CA LYS A 305 47.64 -44.41 -12.44
C LYS A 305 48.95 -43.75 -12.00
N SER A 306 48.97 -43.09 -10.84
CA SER A 306 50.19 -42.94 -10.05
C SER A 306 49.87 -42.98 -8.55
N ALA A 307 50.36 -44.06 -7.92
CA ALA A 307 50.96 -44.16 -6.59
C ALA A 307 50.27 -43.51 -5.36
N GLU A 308 49.96 -44.37 -4.39
CA GLU A 308 49.55 -44.07 -3.01
C GLU A 308 50.66 -43.43 -2.13
N SER A 309 51.44 -42.46 -2.64
CA SER A 309 52.46 -41.75 -1.84
C SER A 309 52.45 -40.22 -1.95
N ASP A 310 51.41 -39.62 -2.56
CA ASP A 310 51.43 -38.20 -2.97
C ASP A 310 50.27 -37.32 -2.47
N GLN A 311 49.66 -37.64 -1.33
CA GLN A 311 48.56 -36.83 -0.78
C GLN A 311 49.01 -35.88 0.34
N LEU A 312 48.58 -34.61 0.26
CA LEU A 312 48.72 -33.63 1.37
C LEU A 312 48.25 -34.24 2.70
N THR A 313 48.93 -33.91 3.79
CA THR A 313 48.53 -34.40 5.11
C THR A 313 47.14 -33.87 5.47
N PRO A 314 46.33 -34.63 6.23
CA PRO A 314 45.03 -34.16 6.71
C PRO A 314 45.11 -32.81 7.45
N GLU A 315 46.22 -32.54 8.13
CA GLU A 315 46.49 -31.29 8.83
C GLU A 315 46.72 -30.10 7.88
N GLU A 316 47.43 -30.30 6.77
CA GLU A 316 47.62 -29.29 5.73
C GLU A 316 46.29 -28.93 5.03
N LYS A 317 45.46 -29.96 4.74
CA LYS A 317 44.12 -29.78 4.17
C LYS A 317 43.20 -28.98 5.11
N GLN A 318 43.24 -29.31 6.40
CA GLN A 318 42.46 -28.60 7.42
C GLN A 318 42.93 -27.15 7.59
N ARG A 319 44.24 -26.88 7.55
CA ARG A 319 44.79 -25.52 7.62
C ARG A 319 44.36 -24.67 6.43
N ALA A 320 44.38 -25.22 5.22
CA ALA A 320 43.89 -24.53 4.01
C ALA A 320 42.39 -24.19 4.12
N TYR A 321 41.57 -25.14 4.56
CA TYR A 321 40.14 -24.91 4.78
C TYR A 321 39.86 -23.85 5.85
N VAL A 322 40.61 -23.86 6.96
CA VAL A 322 40.48 -22.86 8.03
C VAL A 322 40.89 -21.47 7.54
N ALA A 323 41.98 -21.35 6.78
CA ALA A 323 42.44 -20.07 6.22
C ALA A 323 41.37 -19.42 5.33
N VAL A 324 40.71 -20.21 4.47
CA VAL A 324 39.59 -19.76 3.63
C VAL A 324 38.38 -19.36 4.49
N ARG A 325 38.08 -20.12 5.56
CA ARG A 325 36.95 -19.82 6.45
C ARG A 325 37.17 -18.56 7.30
N THR A 326 38.40 -18.26 7.69
CA THR A 326 38.74 -17.10 8.54
C THR A 326 39.19 -15.87 7.75
N ASN A 327 39.19 -15.94 6.41
CA ASN A 327 39.67 -14.87 5.52
C ASN A 327 41.10 -14.40 5.86
N SER A 328 41.99 -15.33 6.20
CA SER A 328 43.38 -15.02 6.58
C SER A 328 44.33 -15.36 5.43
N VAL A 329 44.89 -14.35 4.78
CA VAL A 329 45.80 -14.50 3.63
C VAL A 329 47.18 -14.97 4.08
N GLU A 330 47.59 -14.56 5.27
CA GLU A 330 48.89 -14.88 5.87
C GLU A 330 49.03 -16.40 6.04
N LYS A 331 48.00 -17.05 6.60
CA LYS A 331 47.94 -18.50 6.79
C LYS A 331 47.91 -19.29 5.48
N LEU A 332 47.34 -18.70 4.42
CA LEU A 332 47.33 -19.32 3.10
C LEU A 332 48.71 -19.21 2.44
N ASN A 333 49.38 -18.06 2.58
CA ASN A 333 50.73 -17.83 2.08
C ASN A 333 51.78 -18.66 2.82
N GLU A 334 51.64 -18.86 4.13
CA GLU A 334 52.47 -19.78 4.91
C GLU A 334 52.42 -21.22 4.35
N LEU A 335 51.25 -21.69 3.92
CA LEU A 335 51.10 -23.00 3.29
C LEU A 335 51.73 -23.04 1.89
N LEU A 336 51.63 -21.94 1.14
CA LEU A 336 52.18 -21.79 -0.21
C LEU A 336 53.71 -21.60 -0.25
N ASN A 337 54.32 -21.25 0.88
CA ASN A 337 55.76 -21.10 1.07
C ASN A 337 56.44 -22.39 1.56
N SER A 338 55.68 -23.48 1.78
CA SER A 338 56.23 -24.78 2.10
C SER A 338 56.86 -25.46 0.86
N ASP A 339 57.83 -26.36 1.08
CA ASP A 339 58.49 -27.14 0.02
C ASP A 339 57.50 -27.99 -0.82
N ARG A 340 56.25 -28.13 -0.36
CA ARG A 340 55.16 -28.88 -1.00
C ARG A 340 54.21 -28.01 -1.83
N ARG A 341 54.60 -26.77 -2.17
CA ARG A 341 53.83 -25.80 -2.98
C ARG A 341 53.04 -26.39 -4.17
N PRO A 342 53.61 -27.19 -5.08
CA PRO A 342 52.86 -27.69 -6.25
C PRO A 342 51.67 -28.56 -5.83
N LYS A 343 51.83 -29.39 -4.81
CA LYS A 343 50.77 -30.26 -4.29
C LYS A 343 49.67 -29.46 -3.59
N VAL A 344 50.05 -28.39 -2.89
CA VAL A 344 49.10 -27.47 -2.25
C VAL A 344 48.27 -26.74 -3.31
N LEU A 345 48.89 -26.30 -4.41
CA LEU A 345 48.19 -25.65 -5.52
C LEU A 345 47.19 -26.59 -6.20
N ASP A 346 47.54 -27.85 -6.41
CA ASP A 346 46.63 -28.84 -6.97
C ASP A 346 45.44 -29.11 -6.03
N TYR A 347 45.70 -29.20 -4.73
CA TYR A 347 44.63 -29.30 -3.74
C TYR A 347 43.69 -28.08 -3.78
N LEU A 348 44.22 -26.85 -3.85
CA LEU A 348 43.40 -25.64 -3.87
C LEU A 348 42.54 -25.53 -5.14
N LYS A 349 43.03 -26.04 -6.28
CA LYS A 349 42.31 -26.01 -7.57
C LYS A 349 41.21 -27.06 -7.67
N PHE A 350 41.47 -28.28 -7.16
CA PHE A 350 40.61 -29.44 -7.42
C PHE A 350 39.88 -29.99 -6.18
N ALA A 351 39.99 -29.34 -5.01
CA ALA A 351 39.29 -29.78 -3.81
C ALA A 351 37.77 -29.53 -3.89
N TYR A 352 37.00 -30.60 -3.65
CA TYR A 352 35.54 -30.58 -3.52
C TYR A 352 35.12 -31.09 -2.13
N PHE A 353 34.19 -30.39 -1.48
CA PHE A 353 33.70 -30.75 -0.15
C PHE A 353 32.27 -31.31 -0.21
N LEU A 354 32.06 -32.53 0.29
CA LEU A 354 30.76 -33.19 0.42
C LEU A 354 30.01 -32.68 1.67
N PRO A 355 28.67 -32.60 1.67
CA PRO A 355 27.71 -33.20 0.71
C PRO A 355 27.34 -32.31 -0.49
N GLU A 356 27.69 -31.01 -0.47
CA GLU A 356 27.27 -30.02 -1.49
C GLU A 356 28.17 -29.98 -2.74
N ARG A 357 29.26 -30.77 -2.78
CA ARG A 357 30.33 -30.72 -3.80
C ARG A 357 30.88 -29.30 -4.04
N SER A 358 30.89 -28.48 -2.99
CA SER A 358 31.33 -27.08 -3.03
C SER A 358 32.83 -26.98 -3.18
N SER A 359 33.33 -26.12 -4.07
CA SER A 359 34.76 -25.79 -4.15
C SER A 359 35.17 -24.79 -3.06
N LEU A 360 36.47 -24.62 -2.83
CA LEU A 360 36.98 -23.58 -1.93
C LEU A 360 36.51 -22.17 -2.33
N LEU A 361 36.30 -21.93 -3.62
CA LEU A 361 35.79 -20.66 -4.15
C LEU A 361 34.33 -20.41 -3.72
N HIS A 362 33.49 -21.45 -3.69
CA HIS A 362 32.11 -21.35 -3.17
C HIS A 362 32.10 -21.04 -1.67
N ILE A 363 33.00 -21.67 -0.90
CA ILE A 363 33.10 -21.46 0.55
C ILE A 363 33.55 -20.03 0.86
N ALA A 364 34.57 -19.54 0.14
CA ALA A 364 35.05 -18.15 0.26
C ALA A 364 33.94 -17.13 -0.09
N ALA A 365 33.22 -17.38 -1.19
CA ALA A 365 32.12 -16.52 -1.65
C ALA A 365 30.92 -16.50 -0.69
N LYS A 366 30.52 -17.66 -0.15
CA LYS A 366 29.41 -17.82 0.80
C LYS A 366 29.69 -17.13 2.15
N ARG A 367 30.97 -17.00 2.53
CA ARG A 367 31.39 -16.44 3.82
C ARG A 367 31.82 -14.97 3.79
N GLY A 368 31.96 -14.37 2.60
CA GLY A 368 32.39 -12.97 2.51
C GLY A 368 33.91 -12.77 2.57
N ALA A 369 34.72 -13.81 2.29
CA ALA A 369 36.17 -13.77 2.45
C ALA A 369 36.87 -13.09 1.26
N GLU A 370 36.86 -11.75 1.22
CA GLU A 370 37.35 -10.94 0.08
C GLU A 370 38.82 -11.19 -0.29
N SER A 371 39.71 -11.15 0.71
CA SER A 371 41.16 -11.17 0.51
C SER A 371 41.64 -12.54 0.05
N VAL A 372 41.13 -13.61 0.68
CA VAL A 372 41.48 -14.98 0.31
C VAL A 372 40.88 -15.35 -1.05
N LEU A 373 39.68 -14.87 -1.38
CA LEU A 373 39.07 -15.09 -2.67
C LEU A 373 39.90 -14.50 -3.82
N ARG A 374 40.50 -13.31 -3.63
CA ARG A 374 41.39 -12.69 -4.62
C ARG A 374 42.62 -13.57 -4.89
N GLU A 375 43.23 -14.12 -3.85
CA GLU A 375 44.37 -15.03 -3.98
C GLU A 375 43.98 -16.36 -4.64
N LEU A 376 42.83 -16.95 -4.31
CA LEU A 376 42.35 -18.18 -4.95
C LEU A 376 42.11 -17.99 -6.46
N LEU A 377 41.61 -16.82 -6.87
CA LEU A 377 41.46 -16.48 -8.29
C LEU A 377 42.82 -16.28 -8.98
N HIS A 378 43.79 -15.64 -8.32
CA HIS A 378 45.17 -15.53 -8.84
C HIS A 378 45.87 -16.89 -8.97
N ILE A 379 45.60 -17.83 -8.06
CA ILE A 379 46.11 -19.20 -8.10
C ILE A 379 45.51 -19.99 -9.29
N GLY A 380 44.39 -19.54 -9.85
CA GLY A 380 43.73 -20.15 -11.01
C GLY A 380 42.67 -21.19 -10.63
N CYS A 381 41.97 -21.01 -9.50
CA CYS A 381 40.76 -21.78 -9.21
C CYS A 381 39.65 -21.41 -10.19
N ASP A 382 39.00 -22.41 -10.80
CA ASP A 382 37.98 -22.20 -11.84
C ASP A 382 36.67 -21.64 -11.25
N PRO A 383 36.22 -20.43 -11.69
CA PRO A 383 34.96 -19.84 -11.27
C PRO A 383 33.71 -20.42 -11.97
N CYS A 384 33.89 -21.25 -13.00
CA CYS A 384 32.80 -21.88 -13.78
C CYS A 384 32.24 -23.15 -13.12
N VAL A 385 32.92 -23.67 -12.09
CA VAL A 385 32.50 -24.85 -11.34
C VAL A 385 31.15 -24.59 -10.67
N LYS A 386 30.25 -25.57 -10.75
CA LYS A 386 28.92 -25.53 -10.14
C LYS A 386 28.84 -26.47 -8.93
N ASP A 387 28.12 -26.05 -7.90
CA ASP A 387 27.79 -26.90 -6.74
C ASP A 387 26.67 -27.92 -7.08
N VAL A 388 26.28 -28.77 -6.11
CA VAL A 388 25.16 -29.73 -6.27
C VAL A 388 23.82 -29.03 -6.54
N SER A 389 23.69 -27.75 -6.16
CA SER A 389 22.51 -26.92 -6.44
C SER A 389 22.54 -26.31 -7.85
N GLY A 390 23.62 -26.53 -8.62
CA GLY A 390 23.81 -25.98 -9.95
C GLY A 390 24.28 -24.52 -10.00
N LEU A 391 24.64 -23.94 -8.84
CA LEU A 391 25.05 -22.53 -8.72
C LEU A 391 26.56 -22.39 -8.84
N VAL A 392 27.01 -21.31 -9.48
CA VAL A 392 28.44 -20.93 -9.53
C VAL A 392 28.84 -20.07 -8.33
N ALA A 393 30.13 -20.00 -8.03
CA ALA A 393 30.65 -19.28 -6.86
C ALA A 393 30.22 -17.79 -6.83
N TYR A 394 30.05 -17.14 -7.99
CA TYR A 394 29.54 -15.76 -8.07
C TYR A 394 28.09 -15.63 -7.58
N GLU A 395 27.22 -16.59 -7.90
CA GLU A 395 25.80 -16.57 -7.53
C GLU A 395 25.59 -16.87 -6.05
N VAL A 396 26.47 -17.67 -5.46
CA VAL A 396 26.47 -17.98 -4.02
C VAL A 396 26.91 -16.76 -3.17
N ALA A 397 27.58 -15.77 -3.75
CA ALA A 397 28.05 -14.59 -3.04
C ALA A 397 26.90 -13.65 -2.61
N SER A 398 26.71 -13.46 -1.30
CA SER A 398 25.75 -12.48 -0.76
C SER A 398 26.26 -11.04 -0.83
N ASP A 399 27.58 -10.86 -0.73
CA ASP A 399 28.19 -9.55 -0.48
C ASP A 399 28.59 -8.84 -1.77
N SER A 400 28.24 -7.55 -1.87
CA SER A 400 28.56 -6.70 -3.03
C SER A 400 30.08 -6.55 -3.26
N LYS A 401 30.87 -6.53 -2.19
CA LYS A 401 32.35 -6.46 -2.25
C LYS A 401 32.94 -7.73 -2.88
N VAL A 402 32.44 -8.90 -2.52
CA VAL A 402 32.86 -10.20 -3.07
C VAL A 402 32.56 -10.30 -4.56
N ARG A 403 31.35 -9.90 -4.98
CA ARG A 403 30.98 -9.87 -6.41
C ARG A 403 31.84 -8.91 -7.22
N ARG A 404 32.29 -7.81 -6.59
CA ARG A 404 33.21 -6.85 -7.19
C ARG A 404 34.59 -7.47 -7.46
N VAL A 405 35.12 -8.30 -6.55
CA VAL A 405 36.40 -9.02 -6.77
C VAL A 405 36.35 -9.90 -8.03
N PHE A 406 35.27 -10.65 -8.24
CA PHE A 406 35.10 -11.44 -9.47
C PHE A 406 35.08 -10.54 -10.73
N SER A 407 34.42 -9.38 -10.64
CA SER A 407 34.29 -8.45 -11.76
C SER A 407 35.61 -7.72 -12.08
N GLU A 408 36.40 -7.39 -11.05
CA GLU A 408 37.74 -6.82 -11.17
C GLU A 408 38.72 -7.83 -11.77
N HIS A 409 38.67 -9.09 -11.32
CA HIS A 409 39.49 -10.15 -11.87
C HIS A 409 39.13 -10.48 -13.33
N ARG A 410 37.83 -10.45 -13.68
CA ARG A 410 37.37 -10.54 -15.08
C ARG A 410 37.92 -9.40 -15.94
N ALA A 411 38.01 -8.19 -15.39
CA ALA A 411 38.54 -7.03 -16.12
C ALA A 411 40.05 -7.16 -16.39
N GLY A 412 40.81 -7.74 -15.44
CA GLY A 412 42.23 -8.04 -15.62
C GLY A 412 42.50 -9.23 -16.55
N ASN A 413 41.62 -10.24 -16.58
CA ASN A 413 41.81 -11.49 -17.30
C ASN A 413 40.60 -11.86 -18.20
N PRO A 414 40.32 -11.10 -19.27
CA PRO A 414 39.10 -11.25 -20.07
C PRO A 414 39.00 -12.59 -20.83
N ASN A 415 40.12 -13.24 -21.14
CA ASN A 415 40.19 -14.46 -21.96
C ASN A 415 40.51 -15.73 -21.16
N GLN A 416 40.68 -15.65 -19.83
CA GLN A 416 41.18 -16.77 -19.03
C GLN A 416 40.11 -17.84 -18.74
N TRP A 417 38.84 -17.43 -18.60
CA TRP A 417 37.72 -18.31 -18.30
C TRP A 417 36.51 -17.98 -19.16
N ASN A 418 35.58 -18.92 -19.29
CA ASN A 418 34.31 -18.66 -19.94
C ASN A 418 33.38 -17.86 -18.99
N TRP A 419 33.58 -16.54 -18.94
CA TRP A 419 32.90 -15.64 -18.02
C TRP A 419 31.37 -15.56 -18.20
N THR A 420 30.83 -16.04 -19.32
CA THR A 420 29.37 -16.18 -19.50
C THR A 420 28.82 -17.34 -18.70
N VAL A 421 29.57 -18.44 -18.57
CA VAL A 421 29.21 -19.62 -17.76
C VAL A 421 29.37 -19.33 -16.27
N ALA A 422 30.38 -18.52 -15.89
CA ALA A 422 30.59 -18.10 -14.50
C ALA A 422 29.62 -17.00 -14.00
N CYS A 423 28.67 -16.55 -14.84
CA CYS A 423 27.66 -15.52 -14.52
C CYS A 423 28.22 -14.17 -13.99
N VAL A 424 29.51 -13.86 -14.19
CA VAL A 424 30.15 -12.62 -13.68
C VAL A 424 29.93 -11.48 -14.69
N PRO A 425 29.29 -10.34 -14.36
CA PRO A 425 29.10 -9.22 -15.29
C PRO A 425 30.39 -8.46 -15.67
N LYS A 426 30.40 -7.74 -16.80
CA LYS A 426 31.52 -6.83 -17.16
C LYS A 426 31.49 -5.62 -16.23
N LEU A 427 32.65 -5.21 -15.70
CA LEU A 427 32.77 -4.00 -14.89
C LEU A 427 32.32 -2.79 -15.74
N LYS A 428 31.30 -2.05 -15.30
CA LYS A 428 30.86 -0.82 -15.98
C LYS A 428 31.71 0.33 -15.44
N ASP A 429 32.60 0.89 -16.25
CA ASP A 429 33.34 2.09 -15.86
C ASP A 429 32.37 3.26 -15.60
N PRO A 430 32.43 3.93 -14.44
CA PRO A 430 31.65 5.11 -14.21
C PRO A 430 32.16 6.24 -15.10
N THR A 431 31.40 6.61 -16.13
CA THR A 431 31.65 7.79 -16.97
C THR A 431 31.74 9.05 -16.11
N LYS A 432 32.67 9.96 -16.45
CA LYS A 432 32.87 11.27 -15.77
C LYS A 432 31.56 12.04 -15.56
N GLU A 433 30.61 11.89 -16.48
CA GLU A 433 29.27 12.48 -16.45
C GLU A 433 28.40 11.99 -15.28
N LYS A 434 28.53 10.72 -14.87
CA LYS A 434 27.76 10.16 -13.75
C LYS A 434 28.26 10.69 -12.40
N LEU A 435 29.57 10.87 -12.26
CA LEU A 435 30.20 11.49 -11.10
C LEU A 435 29.81 12.97 -10.96
N GLN A 436 29.74 13.69 -12.08
CA GLN A 436 29.26 15.08 -12.11
C GLN A 436 27.77 15.17 -11.70
N ARG A 437 26.91 14.30 -12.22
CA ARG A 437 25.49 14.21 -11.83
C ARG A 437 25.30 13.88 -10.35
N GLU A 438 26.12 13.00 -9.77
CA GLU A 438 26.05 12.70 -8.34
C GLU A 438 26.54 13.87 -7.47
N ALA A 439 27.58 14.59 -7.89
CA ALA A 439 28.04 15.80 -7.20
C ALA A 439 27.01 16.93 -7.26
N GLU A 440 26.34 17.11 -8.40
CA GLU A 440 25.27 18.08 -8.60
C GLU A 440 24.03 17.75 -7.75
N LYS A 441 23.61 16.47 -7.72
CA LYS A 441 22.54 16.00 -6.83
C LYS A 441 22.86 16.26 -5.35
N ARG A 442 24.12 16.09 -4.93
CA ARG A 442 24.56 16.40 -3.56
C ARG A 442 24.52 17.90 -3.26
N LYS A 443 24.86 18.77 -4.22
CA LYS A 443 24.73 20.23 -4.09
C LYS A 443 23.25 20.63 -3.93
N ILE A 444 22.39 20.16 -4.82
CA ILE A 444 20.93 20.42 -4.77
C ILE A 444 20.33 19.94 -3.44
N GLN A 445 20.73 18.76 -2.97
CA GLN A 445 20.26 18.22 -1.68
C GLN A 445 20.70 19.09 -0.49
N LYS A 446 21.94 19.61 -0.51
CA LYS A 446 22.47 20.51 0.52
C LYS A 446 21.74 21.84 0.55
N GLU A 447 21.39 22.40 -0.61
CA GLU A 447 20.61 23.64 -0.72
C GLU A 447 19.17 23.45 -0.24
N ARG A 448 18.50 22.35 -0.64
CA ARG A 448 17.15 22.03 -0.17
C ARG A 448 17.10 21.85 1.34
N ARG A 449 18.16 21.28 1.94
CA ARG A 449 18.28 21.16 3.40
C ARG A 449 18.45 22.53 4.07
N LYS A 450 19.24 23.44 3.48
CA LYS A 450 19.38 24.82 3.97
C LYS A 450 18.06 25.60 3.89
N MET A 451 17.32 25.49 2.77
CA MET A 451 16.02 26.14 2.59
C MET A 451 14.98 25.65 3.62
N ARG A 452 14.90 24.34 3.85
CA ARG A 452 14.02 23.77 4.89
C ARG A 452 14.35 24.26 6.29
N LEU A 453 15.64 24.39 6.62
CA LEU A 453 16.06 24.89 7.92
C LEU A 453 15.72 26.38 8.10
N ARG A 454 15.80 27.19 7.01
CA ARG A 454 15.38 28.59 7.02
C ARG A 454 13.87 28.72 7.19
N ALA A 455 13.08 27.96 6.43
CA ALA A 455 11.62 27.95 6.56
C ALA A 455 11.18 27.58 7.98
N LYS A 456 11.78 26.54 8.58
CA LYS A 456 11.48 26.14 9.95
C LYS A 456 11.79 27.22 10.99
N ARG A 457 12.90 27.95 10.82
CA ARG A 457 13.26 29.07 11.72
C ARG A 457 12.27 30.23 11.60
N GLU A 458 11.72 30.44 10.41
CA GLU A 458 10.73 31.49 10.18
C GLU A 458 9.36 31.10 10.75
N GLU A 459 8.94 29.85 10.58
CA GLU A 459 7.75 29.29 11.24
C GLU A 459 7.85 29.38 12.78
N GLU A 460 9.00 29.02 13.35
CA GLU A 460 9.24 29.13 14.80
C GLU A 460 9.22 30.59 15.30
N LYS A 461 9.53 31.59 14.45
CA LYS A 461 9.37 33.01 14.80
C LYS A 461 7.91 33.44 14.75
N ILE A 462 7.20 33.10 13.68
CA ILE A 462 5.78 33.42 13.52
C ILE A 462 4.96 32.80 14.66
N GLU A 463 5.26 31.56 15.05
CA GLU A 463 4.59 30.90 16.17
C GLU A 463 4.85 31.61 17.51
N LYS A 464 6.08 32.09 17.74
CA LYS A 464 6.40 32.89 18.93
C LYS A 464 5.72 34.25 18.93
N GLU A 465 5.62 34.91 17.78
CA GLU A 465 4.89 36.18 17.64
C GLU A 465 3.39 35.98 17.90
N LEU A 466 2.77 34.96 17.29
CA LEU A 466 1.37 34.60 17.54
C LEU A 466 1.11 34.20 19.00
N GLN A 467 2.07 33.53 19.65
CA GLN A 467 1.96 33.17 21.06
C GLN A 467 2.09 34.40 21.96
N ALA A 468 3.00 35.33 21.65
CA ALA A 468 3.10 36.60 22.36
C ALA A 468 1.83 37.44 22.20
N GLU A 469 1.24 37.50 21.00
CA GLU A 469 -0.05 38.18 20.78
C GLU A 469 -1.19 37.56 21.59
N ARG A 470 -1.22 36.22 21.68
CA ARG A 470 -2.21 35.51 22.50
C ARG A 470 -2.03 35.80 23.99
N ASP A 471 -0.80 35.81 24.48
CA ASP A 471 -0.51 36.09 25.88
C ASP A 471 -0.86 37.54 26.24
N VAL A 472 -0.60 38.49 25.33
CA VAL A 472 -1.06 39.89 25.45
C VAL A 472 -2.59 39.97 25.48
N PHE A 473 -3.29 39.26 24.59
CA PHE A 473 -4.76 39.23 24.58
C PHE A 473 -5.34 38.61 25.87
N LEU A 474 -4.71 37.57 26.41
CA LEU A 474 -5.13 36.94 27.66
C LEU A 474 -4.93 37.85 28.87
N ALA A 475 -3.91 38.72 28.83
CA ALA A 475 -3.63 39.70 29.87
C ALA A 475 -4.56 40.92 29.87
N LEU A 476 -5.38 41.13 28.83
CA LEU A 476 -6.35 42.23 28.78
C LEU A 476 -7.51 42.03 29.78
N PRO A 477 -8.03 43.09 30.42
CA PRO A 477 -9.22 43.03 31.25
C PRO A 477 -10.46 42.53 30.48
N ASP A 478 -11.36 41.80 31.14
CA ASP A 478 -12.51 41.15 30.48
C ASP A 478 -13.47 42.13 29.77
N LYS A 479 -13.53 43.39 30.25
CA LYS A 479 -14.30 44.46 29.61
C LYS A 479 -13.78 44.79 28.20
N GLU A 480 -12.47 44.76 28.00
CA GLU A 480 -11.82 45.03 26.70
C GLU A 480 -11.88 43.81 25.77
N LYS A 481 -11.79 42.59 26.31
CA LYS A 481 -12.01 41.35 25.55
C LYS A 481 -13.40 41.28 24.96
N CYS A 482 -14.42 41.70 25.70
CA CYS A 482 -15.80 41.80 25.22
C CYS A 482 -15.97 42.86 24.13
N ALA A 483 -15.32 44.02 24.26
CA ALA A 483 -15.34 45.07 23.23
C ALA A 483 -14.67 44.61 21.92
N LEU A 484 -13.51 43.97 22.00
CA LEU A 484 -12.80 43.40 20.83
C LEU A 484 -13.59 42.26 20.16
N ALA A 485 -14.29 41.43 20.94
CA ALA A 485 -15.16 40.39 20.40
C ALA A 485 -16.42 40.96 19.73
N PHE A 486 -16.96 42.08 20.23
CA PHE A 486 -18.07 42.81 19.62
C PHE A 486 -17.63 43.46 18.31
N GLU A 487 -16.46 44.09 18.29
CA GLU A 487 -15.86 44.72 17.11
C GLU A 487 -15.61 43.70 15.97
N ARG A 488 -15.13 42.49 16.32
CA ARG A 488 -14.97 41.37 15.38
C ARG A 488 -16.28 40.75 14.87
N ARG A 489 -17.42 41.00 15.53
CA ARG A 489 -18.75 40.49 15.11
C ARG A 489 -19.52 41.43 14.19
N LEU A 490 -19.18 42.72 14.16
CA LEU A 490 -19.84 43.72 13.29
C LEU A 490 -19.82 43.38 11.78
N PRO A 491 -18.76 42.77 11.18
CA PRO A 491 -18.74 42.48 9.75
C PRO A 491 -19.70 41.37 9.29
N VAL A 492 -20.16 40.50 10.19
CA VAL A 492 -21.00 39.32 9.84
C VAL A 492 -22.49 39.69 9.74
N SER A 493 -22.92 40.73 10.46
CA SER A 493 -24.32 41.20 10.47
C SER A 493 -24.72 41.91 9.16
N LEU A 494 -23.80 42.62 8.52
CA LEU A 494 -24.07 43.44 7.34
C LEU A 494 -24.15 42.65 6.02
N GLN A 495 -23.87 41.34 6.02
CA GLN A 495 -23.94 40.51 4.81
C GLN A 495 -25.37 40.04 4.46
N HIS A 496 -26.34 40.21 5.37
CA HIS A 496 -27.71 39.70 5.16
C HIS A 496 -28.73 40.72 4.63
N THR A 497 -28.34 41.97 4.34
CA THR A 497 -29.26 42.97 3.79
C THR A 497 -28.61 43.79 2.68
N SER A 498 -28.65 43.30 1.43
CA SER A 498 -28.57 44.15 0.23
C SER A 498 -29.03 43.39 -1.03
N GLU A 499 -30.33 43.14 -1.13
CA GLU A 499 -30.99 43.10 -2.44
C GLU A 499 -31.48 44.52 -2.74
N LEU A 500 -30.81 45.23 -3.64
CA LEU A 500 -31.33 46.43 -4.29
C LEU A 500 -30.97 46.42 -5.78
N VAL A 501 -32.02 46.18 -6.57
CA VAL A 501 -32.42 46.81 -7.84
C VAL A 501 -31.31 47.40 -8.72
N ARG A 502 -31.25 46.88 -9.96
CA ARG A 502 -30.44 47.37 -11.08
C ARG A 502 -31.10 48.60 -11.72
N GLU A 503 -30.34 49.66 -11.95
CA GLU A 503 -30.57 50.61 -13.04
C GLU A 503 -29.23 51.02 -13.70
N ASP A 504 -29.21 50.84 -15.01
CA ASP A 504 -28.39 51.34 -16.11
C ASP A 504 -27.11 52.17 -15.89
N GLY A 505 -26.09 51.85 -16.70
CA GLY A 505 -25.07 52.82 -17.11
C GLY A 505 -23.66 52.25 -17.33
N ASN A 506 -23.31 51.99 -18.59
CA ASN A 506 -21.96 51.69 -19.05
C ASN A 506 -20.90 52.65 -18.46
N ARG A 507 -19.85 52.10 -17.83
CA ARG A 507 -18.45 52.57 -17.92
C ARG A 507 -17.50 51.54 -17.30
N CYS A 508 -16.50 51.16 -18.08
CA CYS A 508 -15.41 50.27 -17.72
C CYS A 508 -14.66 50.74 -16.47
N PHE A 509 -14.62 49.91 -15.42
CA PHE A 509 -13.49 49.84 -14.50
C PHE A 509 -13.24 48.37 -14.15
N GLN A 510 -12.01 47.90 -14.43
CA GLN A 510 -11.49 46.62 -13.98
C GLN A 510 -11.57 46.55 -12.45
N GLY A 511 -12.49 45.73 -11.93
CA GLY A 511 -12.63 45.51 -10.49
C GLY A 511 -11.57 44.53 -9.98
N PHE A 512 -10.48 45.06 -9.44
CA PHE A 512 -9.73 44.33 -8.42
C PHE A 512 -10.66 44.12 -7.22
N GLY A 513 -11.03 42.87 -6.94
CA GLY A 513 -11.63 42.51 -5.67
C GLY A 513 -10.59 42.65 -4.55
N PHE A 514 -10.42 43.87 -4.05
CA PHE A 514 -9.72 44.10 -2.79
C PHE A 514 -10.68 43.73 -1.66
N VAL A 515 -10.35 42.72 -0.86
CA VAL A 515 -10.84 42.66 0.51
C VAL A 515 -10.08 43.77 1.25
N MET A 516 -10.69 44.96 1.33
CA MET A 516 -10.12 46.08 2.06
C MET A 516 -10.37 45.86 3.54
N ASN A 517 -9.30 45.59 4.30
CA ASN A 517 -9.31 45.83 5.74
C ASN A 517 -9.19 47.34 5.94
N LEU A 518 -10.31 48.00 6.23
CA LEU A 518 -10.32 49.37 6.72
C LEU A 518 -9.93 49.37 8.19
N GLU A 519 -8.81 49.99 8.52
CA GLU A 519 -8.50 50.34 9.90
C GLU A 519 -8.96 51.78 10.13
N VAL A 520 -10.03 51.96 10.93
CA VAL A 520 -10.58 53.27 11.28
C VAL A 520 -9.99 53.67 12.63
N LYS A 521 -9.11 54.67 12.65
CA LYS A 521 -8.59 55.21 13.91
C LYS A 521 -9.44 56.40 14.33
N LEU A 522 -10.20 56.23 15.41
CA LEU A 522 -10.97 57.30 16.04
C LEU A 522 -10.12 57.95 17.13
N THR A 523 -9.80 59.23 16.97
CA THR A 523 -9.20 60.04 18.04
C THR A 523 -10.28 60.91 18.68
N VAL A 524 -10.43 60.74 19.99
CA VAL A 524 -11.25 61.58 20.85
C VAL A 524 -10.40 62.78 21.24
N VAL A 525 -10.83 63.98 20.84
CA VAL A 525 -10.22 65.23 21.30
C VAL A 525 -11.19 65.86 22.31
N GLU A 526 -10.79 65.86 23.59
CA GLU A 526 -11.54 66.54 24.64
C GLU A 526 -11.12 68.00 24.72
N SER A 527 -12.04 68.90 24.33
CA SER A 527 -11.94 70.31 24.63
C SER A 527 -13.13 70.72 25.50
N GLY A 528 -12.95 70.60 26.81
CA GLY A 528 -13.57 71.40 27.89
C GLY A 528 -15.10 71.50 28.02
N LYS A 529 -15.90 71.08 27.04
CA LYS A 529 -17.38 71.08 27.10
C LYS A 529 -18.08 70.26 25.99
N TYR A 530 -17.36 69.78 24.96
CA TYR A 530 -17.90 68.83 23.98
C TYR A 530 -16.82 67.83 23.52
N VAL A 531 -17.23 66.59 23.27
CA VAL A 531 -16.40 65.53 22.68
C VAL A 531 -16.67 65.46 21.17
N SER A 532 -15.66 65.68 20.33
CA SER A 532 -15.76 65.43 18.88
C SER A 532 -14.79 64.31 18.46
N MET A 533 -15.30 63.37 17.66
CA MET A 533 -14.53 62.24 17.14
C MET A 533 -14.03 62.54 15.73
N LYS A 534 -12.73 62.44 15.48
CA LYS A 534 -12.16 62.48 14.14
C LYS A 534 -11.72 61.07 13.72
N ALA A 535 -12.25 60.59 12.61
CA ALA A 535 -11.85 59.33 12.00
C ALA A 535 -10.79 59.57 10.92
N SER A 536 -9.71 58.81 10.95
CA SER A 536 -8.74 58.75 9.84
C SER A 536 -8.59 57.31 9.35
N LEU A 537 -8.57 57.15 8.02
CA LEU A 537 -8.51 55.86 7.34
C LEU A 537 -7.07 55.55 6.91
N ARG A 538 -6.59 54.33 7.17
CA ARG A 538 -5.44 53.76 6.46
C ARG A 538 -5.78 52.40 5.86
N VAL A 539 -5.28 52.17 4.65
CA VAL A 539 -5.44 50.92 3.90
C VAL A 539 -4.16 50.10 4.04
N VAL A 540 -4.25 48.88 4.57
CA VAL A 540 -3.14 47.92 4.64
C VAL A 540 -3.59 46.60 4.00
N GLY A 541 -2.95 46.22 2.88
CA GLY A 541 -3.32 45.02 2.11
C GLY A 541 -2.34 43.87 2.30
N GLN A 542 -2.85 42.68 2.61
CA GLN A 542 -2.14 41.39 2.47
C GLN A 542 -2.77 40.59 1.33
N LYS A 543 -1.97 40.14 0.36
CA LYS A 543 -2.43 39.43 -0.85
C LYS A 543 -2.59 37.93 -0.58
N TYR A 544 -3.82 37.44 -0.46
CA TYR A 544 -4.15 36.03 -0.71
C TYR A 544 -4.74 35.92 -2.12
N PHE A 545 -4.08 35.17 -2.99
CA PHE A 545 -4.48 35.01 -4.39
C PHE A 545 -5.46 33.84 -4.51
N THR A 546 -6.72 34.03 -4.15
CA THR A 546 -7.79 33.11 -4.55
C THR A 546 -8.11 33.40 -6.01
N ARG A 547 -7.70 32.52 -6.92
CA ARG A 547 -8.06 32.62 -8.34
C ARG A 547 -9.58 32.55 -8.46
N SER A 548 -10.21 33.56 -9.05
CA SER A 548 -11.63 33.52 -9.37
C SER A 548 -11.87 32.39 -10.38
N ILE A 549 -12.64 31.39 -10.01
CA ILE A 549 -13.05 30.31 -10.91
C ILE A 549 -14.11 30.88 -11.86
N SER A 550 -13.98 30.61 -13.16
CA SER A 550 -15.00 31.01 -14.14
C SER A 550 -16.32 30.29 -13.84
N GLU A 551 -17.46 30.99 -13.96
CA GLU A 551 -18.80 30.44 -13.74
C GLU A 551 -19.03 29.14 -14.55
N MET A 552 -18.49 29.09 -15.76
CA MET A 552 -18.58 27.90 -16.63
C MET A 552 -17.81 26.70 -16.07
N GLN A 553 -16.61 26.92 -15.53
CA GLN A 553 -15.80 25.86 -14.93
C GLN A 553 -16.37 25.38 -13.59
N GLU A 554 -17.04 26.28 -12.85
CA GLU A 554 -17.80 25.90 -11.65
C GLU A 554 -19.00 25.03 -11.99
N LYS A 555 -19.69 25.29 -13.10
CA LYS A 555 -20.76 24.40 -13.58
C LYS A 555 -20.22 23.01 -13.90
N TYR A 556 -19.06 22.90 -14.54
CA TYR A 556 -18.44 21.60 -14.84
C TYR A 556 -18.03 20.81 -13.60
N LEU A 557 -17.80 21.46 -12.45
CA LEU A 557 -17.49 20.77 -11.20
C LEU A 557 -18.65 19.92 -10.65
N THR A 558 -19.88 20.17 -11.13
CA THR A 558 -21.07 19.39 -10.75
C THR A 558 -21.25 18.11 -11.58
N GLU A 559 -20.44 17.93 -12.64
CA GLU A 559 -20.52 16.74 -13.50
C GLU A 559 -20.33 15.44 -12.69
N PRO A 560 -21.18 14.42 -12.91
CA PRO A 560 -21.10 13.17 -12.17
C PRO A 560 -20.05 12.24 -12.77
N CYS A 561 -18.90 12.09 -12.11
CA CYS A 561 -17.85 11.16 -12.48
C CYS A 561 -18.13 9.73 -11.97
N ILE A 562 -17.51 8.75 -12.63
CA ILE A 562 -17.58 7.34 -12.24
C ILE A 562 -16.43 7.01 -11.28
N CYS A 563 -16.73 6.84 -9.99
CA CYS A 563 -15.73 6.38 -9.03
C CYS A 563 -15.51 4.87 -9.17
N VAL A 564 -14.24 4.45 -9.14
CA VAL A 564 -13.84 3.06 -9.36
C VAL A 564 -12.87 2.57 -8.28
N ASP A 565 -12.70 1.26 -8.19
CA ASP A 565 -11.59 0.67 -7.42
C ASP A 565 -10.32 0.49 -8.28
N GLU A 566 -9.24 -0.03 -7.68
CA GLU A 566 -7.96 -0.26 -8.40
C GLU A 566 -8.05 -1.34 -9.49
N LEU A 567 -9.15 -2.08 -9.56
CA LEU A 567 -9.45 -3.07 -10.60
C LEU A 567 -10.41 -2.51 -11.66
N ASP A 568 -10.67 -1.19 -11.63
CA ASP A 568 -11.54 -0.48 -12.55
C ASP A 568 -13.01 -0.94 -12.51
N ARG A 569 -13.47 -1.39 -11.34
CA ARG A 569 -14.90 -1.70 -11.13
C ARG A 569 -15.65 -0.45 -10.67
N PRO A 570 -16.77 -0.08 -11.32
CA PRO A 570 -17.57 1.08 -10.92
C PRO A 570 -18.19 0.86 -9.54
N LEU A 571 -18.02 1.86 -8.66
CA LEU A 571 -18.48 1.81 -7.27
C LEU A 571 -19.70 2.71 -7.05
N ARG A 572 -19.61 3.99 -7.44
CA ARG A 572 -20.64 5.01 -7.21
C ARG A 572 -20.41 6.25 -8.08
N LYS A 573 -21.44 7.09 -8.20
CA LYS A 573 -21.34 8.45 -8.74
C LYS A 573 -20.75 9.41 -7.71
N MET A 574 -19.95 10.37 -8.16
CA MET A 574 -19.47 11.47 -7.33
C MET A 574 -19.26 12.72 -8.18
N SER A 575 -19.30 13.92 -7.58
CA SER A 575 -19.07 15.15 -8.33
C SER A 575 -17.61 15.25 -8.77
N LYS A 576 -17.38 15.89 -9.92
CA LYS A 576 -16.02 16.22 -10.38
C LYS A 576 -15.24 17.01 -9.33
N ARG A 577 -15.90 17.89 -8.58
CA ARG A 577 -15.29 18.62 -7.44
C ARG A 577 -14.69 17.66 -6.42
N ASP A 578 -15.49 16.72 -5.93
CA ASP A 578 -15.06 15.79 -4.89
C ASP A 578 -14.03 14.77 -5.41
N CYS A 579 -14.02 14.50 -6.73
CA CYS A 579 -13.00 13.65 -7.35
C CYS A 579 -11.61 14.30 -7.35
N HIS A 580 -11.55 15.64 -7.45
CA HIS A 580 -10.30 16.38 -7.69
C HIS A 580 -9.82 17.22 -6.50
N ILE A 581 -10.63 17.42 -5.46
CA ILE A 581 -10.19 18.14 -4.26
C ILE A 581 -9.21 17.28 -3.45
N SER A 582 -8.14 17.89 -2.93
CA SER A 582 -7.00 17.22 -2.31
C SER A 582 -7.36 16.42 -1.05
N ASP A 583 -8.43 16.82 -0.35
CA ASP A 583 -8.92 16.17 0.87
C ASP A 583 -9.50 14.77 0.61
N THR A 584 -10.25 14.60 -0.48
CA THR A 584 -10.92 13.34 -0.84
C THR A 584 -10.16 12.57 -1.93
N MET A 585 -9.79 13.27 -3.01
CA MET A 585 -9.06 12.80 -4.20
C MET A 585 -9.32 11.33 -4.57
N VAL A 586 -10.61 11.02 -4.77
CA VAL A 586 -11.12 9.66 -4.97
C VAL A 586 -10.72 9.13 -6.34
N LEU A 587 -10.39 7.84 -6.40
CA LEU A 587 -10.10 7.18 -7.67
C LEU A 587 -11.35 7.15 -8.56
N HIS A 588 -11.22 7.68 -9.76
CA HIS A 588 -12.30 7.75 -10.74
C HIS A 588 -11.80 7.44 -12.15
N ARG A 589 -12.72 7.04 -13.03
CA ARG A 589 -12.39 6.71 -14.42
C ARG A 589 -12.14 7.98 -15.22
N ALA A 590 -11.14 7.94 -16.09
CA ALA A 590 -10.77 9.03 -16.99
C ALA A 590 -10.33 8.48 -18.35
N PHE A 591 -10.09 9.35 -19.31
CA PHE A 591 -9.49 8.99 -20.60
C PHE A 591 -8.54 10.07 -21.12
N SER A 592 -7.56 9.62 -21.91
CA SER A 592 -6.57 10.44 -22.60
C SER A 592 -6.54 10.08 -24.08
N VAL A 593 -6.93 11.01 -24.95
CA VAL A 593 -6.94 10.85 -26.41
C VAL A 593 -5.63 11.33 -27.03
N PHE A 594 -5.09 10.54 -27.95
CA PHE A 594 -3.97 10.85 -28.83
C PHE A 594 -4.44 10.73 -30.28
N LEU A 595 -4.64 11.88 -30.93
CA LEU A 595 -5.16 11.97 -32.29
C LEU A 595 -4.02 12.32 -33.25
N PHE A 596 -3.84 11.45 -34.25
CA PHE A 596 -2.80 11.58 -35.26
C PHE A 596 -3.43 11.92 -36.61
N THR A 597 -2.87 12.94 -37.25
CA THR A 597 -3.21 13.30 -38.64
C THR A 597 -2.75 12.22 -39.61
N THR A 598 -3.26 12.24 -40.84
CA THR A 598 -2.78 11.36 -41.93
C THR A 598 -1.28 11.48 -42.20
N ASN A 599 -0.67 12.63 -41.88
CA ASN A 599 0.76 12.88 -42.04
C ASN A 599 1.58 12.40 -40.83
N GLY A 600 0.95 11.70 -39.87
CA GLY A 600 1.63 11.21 -38.67
C GLY A 600 1.92 12.27 -37.61
N SER A 601 1.45 13.52 -37.75
CA SER A 601 1.59 14.53 -36.70
C SER A 601 0.54 14.35 -35.60
N LEU A 602 0.95 14.48 -34.33
CA LEU A 602 0.08 14.43 -33.16
C LEU A 602 -0.55 15.80 -32.90
N LEU A 603 -1.87 15.84 -32.70
CA LEU A 603 -2.57 17.04 -32.23
C LEU A 603 -2.40 17.17 -30.71
N MET A 604 -1.78 18.26 -30.27
CA MET A 604 -1.58 18.60 -28.87
C MET A 604 -2.38 19.86 -28.52
N GLN A 605 -2.84 19.93 -27.28
CA GLN A 605 -3.51 21.12 -26.77
C GLN A 605 -2.74 21.74 -25.60
N LYS A 606 -2.86 23.05 -25.47
CA LYS A 606 -2.48 23.81 -24.28
C LYS A 606 -3.76 24.15 -23.53
N ARG A 607 -3.85 23.68 -22.29
CA ARG A 607 -5.02 23.86 -21.42
C ARG A 607 -5.28 25.35 -21.19
N SER A 608 -6.55 25.75 -21.13
CA SER A 608 -6.92 27.14 -20.82
C SER A 608 -6.42 27.57 -19.45
N LYS A 609 -6.40 28.90 -19.23
CA LYS A 609 -6.04 29.47 -17.92
C LYS A 609 -7.19 29.26 -16.93
N GLU A 610 -8.38 29.04 -17.44
CA GLU A 610 -9.62 28.91 -16.69
C GLU A 610 -9.77 27.50 -16.10
N LYS A 611 -9.03 26.50 -16.60
CA LYS A 611 -8.99 25.16 -16.01
C LYS A 611 -8.58 25.20 -14.54
N ILE A 612 -9.31 24.43 -13.74
CA ILE A 612 -9.08 24.31 -12.30
C ILE A 612 -7.82 23.49 -12.03
N THR A 613 -7.71 22.30 -12.63
CA THR A 613 -6.50 21.47 -12.55
C THR A 613 -5.56 21.77 -13.71
N PHE A 614 -4.27 21.93 -13.42
CA PHE A 614 -3.19 22.07 -14.40
C PHE A 614 -3.45 23.14 -15.49
N PRO A 615 -3.76 24.40 -15.12
CA PRO A 615 -3.99 25.48 -16.09
C PRO A 615 -2.72 25.80 -16.89
N SER A 616 -2.89 26.21 -18.15
CA SER A 616 -1.79 26.66 -19.04
C SER A 616 -0.71 25.61 -19.38
N LEU A 617 -0.91 24.33 -19.06
CA LEU A 617 0.03 23.26 -19.40
C LEU A 617 -0.27 22.65 -20.78
N TRP A 618 0.78 22.26 -21.50
CA TRP A 618 0.66 21.45 -22.71
C TRP A 618 0.33 19.99 -22.37
N THR A 619 -0.52 19.37 -23.16
CA THR A 619 -0.98 17.99 -22.94
C THR A 619 -1.35 17.30 -24.25
N ASN A 620 -1.76 16.03 -24.19
CA ASN A 620 -2.27 15.28 -25.33
C ASN A 620 -3.56 15.90 -25.88
N THR A 621 -4.12 15.32 -26.94
CA THR A 621 -5.23 15.91 -27.72
C THR A 621 -6.42 16.34 -26.85
N CYS A 622 -6.96 15.44 -26.03
CA CYS A 622 -8.09 15.72 -25.15
C CYS A 622 -8.07 14.76 -23.96
N CYS A 623 -8.40 15.26 -22.76
CA CYS A 623 -8.53 14.45 -21.56
C CYS A 623 -9.80 14.84 -20.80
N SER A 624 -10.56 13.84 -20.35
CA SER A 624 -11.72 14.08 -19.49
C SER A 624 -12.22 12.79 -18.85
N HIS A 625 -13.48 12.78 -18.44
CA HIS A 625 -14.10 11.73 -17.64
C HIS A 625 -15.36 11.22 -18.35
N PRO A 626 -15.57 9.89 -18.38
CA PRO A 626 -16.90 9.35 -18.63
C PRO A 626 -17.84 9.72 -17.47
N LEU A 627 -19.06 10.12 -17.81
CA LEU A 627 -20.08 10.52 -16.87
C LEU A 627 -20.89 9.31 -16.39
N TRP A 628 -21.39 9.38 -15.16
CA TRP A 628 -22.34 8.41 -14.62
C TRP A 628 -23.71 8.57 -15.30
N THR A 629 -23.81 8.09 -16.53
CA THR A 629 -25.04 8.04 -17.35
C THR A 629 -25.09 6.70 -18.07
N ASP A 630 -26.28 6.21 -18.39
CA ASP A 630 -26.45 4.91 -19.05
C ASP A 630 -25.67 4.81 -20.37
N SER A 631 -25.53 5.94 -21.08
CA SER A 631 -24.79 6.01 -22.34
C SER A 631 -23.27 5.84 -22.20
N GLU A 632 -22.67 6.31 -21.09
CA GLU A 632 -21.21 6.38 -20.87
C GLU A 632 -20.69 5.42 -19.79
N MET A 633 -21.59 4.82 -19.00
CA MET A 633 -21.25 3.71 -18.10
C MET A 633 -20.90 2.44 -18.89
N GLY A 634 -21.51 2.26 -20.08
CA GLY A 634 -21.31 1.10 -20.96
C GLY A 634 -21.92 -0.19 -20.42
N GLU A 635 -21.97 -1.22 -21.27
CA GLU A 635 -22.23 -2.60 -20.85
C GLU A 635 -20.93 -3.23 -20.32
N SER A 636 -21.06 -4.22 -19.43
CA SER A 636 -20.05 -4.71 -18.48
C SER A 636 -18.65 -5.06 -19.02
N ASP A 637 -18.47 -5.22 -20.34
CA ASP A 637 -17.20 -5.58 -21.00
C ASP A 637 -16.84 -4.67 -22.21
N SER A 638 -17.59 -3.59 -22.44
CA SER A 638 -17.42 -2.76 -23.64
C SER A 638 -16.83 -1.38 -23.30
N PHE A 639 -15.65 -1.07 -23.85
CA PHE A 639 -15.00 0.26 -23.74
C PHE A 639 -15.75 1.39 -24.46
N THR A 640 -16.90 1.07 -25.05
CA THR A 640 -17.78 1.98 -25.78
C THR A 640 -18.20 3.19 -24.95
N GLY A 641 -18.43 3.02 -23.64
CA GLY A 641 -18.82 4.14 -22.77
C GLY A 641 -17.74 5.23 -22.69
N VAL A 642 -16.47 4.82 -22.57
CA VAL A 642 -15.33 5.73 -22.55
C VAL A 642 -15.12 6.39 -23.91
N CYS A 643 -15.29 5.65 -25.00
CA CYS A 643 -15.16 6.20 -26.35
C CYS A 643 -16.26 7.22 -26.69
N ARG A 644 -17.51 7.00 -26.22
CA ARG A 644 -18.59 7.99 -26.33
C ARG A 644 -18.26 9.28 -25.56
N ALA A 645 -17.70 9.14 -24.35
CA ALA A 645 -17.24 10.29 -23.58
C ALA A 645 -16.12 11.06 -24.29
N ALA A 646 -15.18 10.35 -24.90
CA ALA A 646 -14.12 10.94 -25.72
C ALA A 646 -14.68 11.67 -26.95
N GLN A 647 -15.66 11.08 -27.66
CA GLN A 647 -16.34 11.71 -28.79
C GLN A 647 -17.05 13.01 -28.37
N ARG A 648 -17.78 12.98 -27.24
CA ARG A 648 -18.44 14.17 -26.68
C ARG A 648 -17.43 15.28 -26.37
N LYS A 649 -16.32 14.93 -25.73
CA LYS A 649 -15.32 15.92 -25.27
C LYS A 649 -14.44 16.44 -26.39
N LEU A 650 -14.09 15.64 -27.38
CA LEU A 650 -13.43 16.11 -28.61
C LEU A 650 -14.29 17.15 -29.35
N LYS A 651 -15.60 16.90 -29.45
CA LYS A 651 -16.54 17.87 -30.02
C LYS A 651 -16.65 19.14 -29.17
N HIS A 652 -16.68 19.00 -27.85
CA HIS A 652 -16.83 20.13 -26.93
C HIS A 652 -15.58 21.02 -26.81
N GLU A 653 -14.38 20.42 -26.72
CA GLU A 653 -13.12 21.16 -26.50
C GLU A 653 -12.49 21.63 -27.82
N LEU A 654 -12.54 20.80 -28.87
CA LEU A 654 -11.82 21.03 -30.12
C LEU A 654 -12.75 21.17 -31.34
N GLY A 655 -14.06 21.00 -31.19
CA GLY A 655 -15.01 21.04 -32.30
C GLY A 655 -14.93 19.83 -33.23
N ILE A 656 -14.17 18.79 -32.85
CA ILE A 656 -13.90 17.63 -33.71
C ILE A 656 -15.06 16.63 -33.61
N ASN A 657 -15.71 16.35 -34.74
CA ASN A 657 -16.76 15.35 -34.83
C ASN A 657 -16.18 14.01 -35.31
N VAL A 658 -15.96 13.08 -34.38
CA VAL A 658 -15.61 11.69 -34.72
C VAL A 658 -16.87 10.97 -35.20
N ARG A 659 -16.81 10.31 -36.36
CA ARG A 659 -18.01 9.75 -37.02
C ARG A 659 -18.40 8.39 -36.43
N SER A 660 -17.44 7.47 -36.30
CA SER A 660 -17.64 6.18 -35.64
C SER A 660 -16.74 6.02 -34.42
N ILE A 661 -17.26 5.36 -33.40
CA ILE A 661 -16.49 4.92 -32.22
C ILE A 661 -15.41 3.91 -32.63
N ASP A 662 -15.61 3.16 -33.71
CA ASP A 662 -14.67 2.15 -34.20
C ASP A 662 -13.32 2.76 -34.67
N GLU A 663 -13.29 4.07 -34.92
CA GLU A 663 -12.05 4.79 -35.23
C GLU A 663 -11.15 4.95 -33.98
N MET A 664 -11.72 4.77 -32.79
CA MET A 664 -11.03 4.94 -31.50
C MET A 664 -10.41 3.63 -31.01
N HIS A 665 -9.09 3.59 -30.96
CA HIS A 665 -8.34 2.43 -30.50
C HIS A 665 -7.97 2.59 -29.03
N VAL A 666 -8.64 1.85 -28.15
CA VAL A 666 -8.29 1.82 -26.72
C VAL A 666 -7.03 0.98 -26.53
N MET A 667 -5.94 1.62 -26.10
CA MET A 667 -4.61 0.99 -26.03
C MET A 667 -4.34 0.30 -24.69
N GLY A 668 -4.93 0.81 -23.60
CA GLY A 668 -4.78 0.22 -22.28
C GLY A 668 -5.27 1.13 -21.16
N ARG A 669 -5.13 0.63 -19.93
CA ARG A 669 -5.58 1.31 -18.69
C ARG A 669 -4.39 1.66 -17.80
N PHE A 670 -4.37 2.90 -17.35
CA PHE A 670 -3.23 3.50 -16.65
C PHE A 670 -3.69 4.12 -15.34
N LEU A 671 -3.13 3.66 -14.23
CA LEU A 671 -3.40 4.21 -12.91
C LEU A 671 -2.32 5.23 -12.56
N TYR A 672 -2.73 6.47 -12.29
CA TYR A 672 -1.82 7.53 -11.85
C TYR A 672 -2.45 8.47 -10.82
N LYS A 673 -1.59 9.24 -10.15
CA LYS A 673 -1.98 10.25 -9.15
C LYS A 673 -1.05 11.46 -9.20
N ALA A 674 -1.61 12.66 -9.37
CA ALA A 674 -0.82 13.88 -9.51
C ALA A 674 -1.49 15.05 -8.79
N MET A 675 -0.71 15.88 -8.10
CA MET A 675 -1.21 17.11 -7.49
C MET A 675 -1.02 18.27 -8.48
N SER A 676 -2.06 19.09 -8.67
CA SER A 676 -1.97 20.36 -9.40
C SER A 676 -1.42 21.44 -8.49
N ASP A 677 -2.00 21.58 -7.30
CA ASP A 677 -1.57 22.52 -6.27
C ASP A 677 -1.83 21.93 -4.86
N THR A 678 -2.03 22.76 -3.84
CA THR A 678 -2.35 22.30 -2.48
C THR A 678 -3.81 21.87 -2.29
N GLN A 679 -4.71 22.32 -3.16
CA GLN A 679 -6.16 22.11 -3.08
C GLN A 679 -6.69 21.13 -4.12
N TRP A 680 -6.05 21.00 -5.27
CA TRP A 680 -6.54 20.23 -6.41
C TRP A 680 -5.51 19.21 -6.91
N GLY A 681 -6.01 18.07 -7.37
CA GLY A 681 -5.21 17.01 -7.97
C GLY A 681 -6.07 16.02 -8.76
N GLU A 682 -5.41 14.99 -9.26
CA GLU A 682 -5.96 13.90 -10.05
C GLU A 682 -5.54 12.56 -9.44
N ASN A 683 -6.47 11.61 -9.45
CA ASN A 683 -6.27 10.23 -9.05
C ASN A 683 -7.17 9.37 -9.94
N GLU A 684 -6.59 8.84 -11.01
CA GLU A 684 -7.37 8.43 -12.18
C GLU A 684 -7.01 7.02 -12.65
N MET A 685 -8.06 6.28 -13.05
CA MET A 685 -7.97 5.12 -13.92
C MET A 685 -8.15 5.60 -15.35
N ASP A 686 -7.03 5.91 -16.00
CA ASP A 686 -6.97 6.59 -17.29
C ASP A 686 -6.92 5.60 -18.46
N TYR A 687 -7.88 5.74 -19.37
CA TYR A 687 -7.97 5.01 -20.61
C TYR A 687 -7.23 5.74 -21.74
N ALA A 688 -6.13 5.16 -22.23
CA ALA A 688 -5.42 5.73 -23.37
C ALA A 688 -6.14 5.34 -24.68
N ILE A 689 -6.53 6.33 -25.48
CA ILE A 689 -7.24 6.16 -26.75
C ILE A 689 -6.40 6.76 -27.86
N VAL A 690 -6.15 6.00 -28.92
CA VAL A 690 -5.45 6.46 -30.13
C VAL A 690 -6.43 6.54 -31.30
N ILE A 691 -6.42 7.66 -32.01
CA ILE A 691 -7.21 7.88 -33.23
C ILE A 691 -6.23 8.15 -34.37
N PRO A 692 -5.98 7.19 -35.28
CA PRO A 692 -5.12 7.40 -36.43
C PRO A 692 -5.88 8.09 -37.59
N ASN A 693 -5.13 8.61 -38.57
CA ASN A 693 -5.62 9.05 -39.88
C ASN A 693 -6.68 10.16 -39.87
N PHE A 694 -6.55 11.13 -38.96
CA PHE A 694 -7.46 12.27 -38.92
C PHE A 694 -7.23 13.22 -40.11
N TYR A 695 -8.30 13.52 -40.86
CA TYR A 695 -8.28 14.31 -42.10
C TYR A 695 -9.01 15.67 -42.00
N ASP A 696 -9.75 15.94 -40.92
CA ASP A 696 -10.60 17.13 -40.82
C ASP A 696 -9.83 18.35 -40.27
N THR A 697 -9.58 19.35 -41.11
CA THR A 697 -8.79 20.53 -40.76
C THR A 697 -9.58 21.64 -40.04
N THR A 698 -10.87 21.43 -39.74
CA THR A 698 -11.70 22.45 -39.07
C THR A 698 -11.73 22.30 -37.53
N VAL A 699 -10.57 22.39 -36.88
CA VAL A 699 -10.49 22.42 -35.41
C VAL A 699 -11.02 23.76 -34.89
N LYS A 700 -12.16 23.73 -34.18
CA LYS A 700 -12.78 24.90 -33.55
C LYS A 700 -12.61 24.81 -32.04
N ILE A 701 -11.57 25.45 -31.53
CA ILE A 701 -11.24 25.41 -30.10
C ILE A 701 -12.30 26.15 -29.26
N ASN A 702 -12.68 25.54 -28.14
CA ASN A 702 -13.40 26.21 -27.07
C ASN A 702 -12.41 26.90 -26.14
N LYS A 703 -12.40 28.25 -26.14
CA LYS A 703 -11.42 29.06 -25.39
C LYS A 703 -11.50 28.87 -23.87
N ASP A 704 -12.66 28.43 -23.35
CA ASP A 704 -12.82 28.14 -21.92
C ASP A 704 -12.08 26.87 -21.49
N GLU A 705 -11.75 25.99 -22.43
CA GLU A 705 -11.10 24.70 -22.18
C GLU A 705 -9.66 24.66 -22.75
N VAL A 706 -9.43 25.30 -23.89
CA VAL A 706 -8.18 25.23 -24.66
C VAL A 706 -7.67 26.63 -25.01
N GLU A 707 -6.43 26.93 -24.61
CA GLU A 707 -5.75 28.19 -24.96
C GLU A 707 -5.17 28.14 -26.38
N GLN A 708 -4.54 27.01 -26.74
CA GLN A 708 -3.80 26.86 -27.98
C GLN A 708 -3.76 25.39 -28.42
N ILE A 709 -3.58 25.14 -29.71
CA ILE A 709 -3.30 23.81 -30.27
C ILE A 709 -1.99 23.82 -31.06
N ALA A 710 -1.38 22.65 -31.21
CA ALA A 710 -0.22 22.44 -32.08
C ALA A 710 -0.31 21.06 -32.73
N PHE A 711 0.01 20.98 -34.01
CA PHE A 711 0.29 19.72 -34.68
C PHE A 711 1.80 19.52 -34.69
N VAL A 712 2.27 18.43 -34.08
CA VAL A 712 3.70 18.18 -33.90
C VAL A 712 4.06 16.89 -34.63
N HIS A 713 5.01 16.97 -35.57
CA HIS A 713 5.51 15.79 -36.27
C HIS A 713 6.48 14.98 -35.37
N ARG A 714 6.61 13.69 -35.63
CA ARG A 714 7.43 12.76 -34.84
C ARG A 714 8.90 13.19 -34.71
N ASP A 715 9.45 13.73 -35.78
CA ASP A 715 10.86 14.14 -35.86
C ASP A 715 11.14 15.46 -35.14
N GLU A 716 10.13 16.33 -35.06
CA GLU A 716 10.22 17.65 -34.44
C GLU A 716 9.85 17.61 -32.95
N PHE A 717 9.28 16.50 -32.49
CA PHE A 717 8.68 16.37 -31.16
C PHE A 717 9.66 16.68 -30.03
N ASP A 718 10.86 16.09 -30.06
CA ASP A 718 11.85 16.27 -28.99
C ASP A 718 12.37 17.70 -28.91
N ALA A 719 12.58 18.34 -30.07
CA ALA A 719 12.95 19.75 -30.14
C ALA A 719 11.79 20.66 -29.68
N TRP A 720 10.57 20.33 -30.08
CA TRP A 720 9.38 21.09 -29.74
C TRP A 720 9.03 21.03 -28.25
N MET A 721 9.35 19.92 -27.56
CA MET A 721 9.18 19.82 -26.11
C MET A 721 10.10 20.76 -25.31
N GLY A 722 11.22 21.20 -25.89
CA GLY A 722 12.18 22.09 -25.23
C GLY A 722 11.54 23.38 -24.72
N GLY A 723 11.66 23.64 -23.41
CA GLY A 723 11.24 24.88 -22.76
C GLY A 723 9.73 25.03 -22.52
N LYS A 724 8.92 23.98 -22.75
CA LYS A 724 7.48 23.97 -22.45
C LYS A 724 7.18 23.15 -21.20
N GLU A 725 6.11 23.52 -20.49
CA GLU A 725 5.61 22.76 -19.35
C GLU A 725 4.46 21.84 -19.77
N PHE A 726 4.49 20.60 -19.29
CA PHE A 726 3.57 19.55 -19.68
C PHE A 726 2.78 19.00 -18.49
N SER A 727 1.60 18.47 -18.77
CA SER A 727 0.84 17.75 -17.76
C SER A 727 1.59 16.51 -17.24
N PRO A 728 1.38 16.12 -15.96
CA PRO A 728 2.08 14.99 -15.36
C PRO A 728 1.85 13.67 -16.11
N TRP A 729 0.61 13.37 -16.50
CA TRP A 729 0.28 12.14 -17.22
C TRP A 729 0.94 12.08 -18.60
N PHE A 730 0.94 13.18 -19.35
CA PHE A 730 1.60 13.24 -20.66
C PHE A 730 3.11 13.00 -20.54
N SER A 731 3.73 13.58 -19.51
CA SER A 731 5.14 13.35 -19.18
C SER A 731 5.41 11.89 -18.79
N MET A 732 4.45 11.20 -18.18
CA MET A 732 4.56 9.76 -17.88
C MET A 732 4.44 8.91 -19.16
N PHE A 733 3.47 9.19 -20.03
CA PHE A 733 3.31 8.46 -21.30
C PHE A 733 4.55 8.54 -22.20
N THR A 734 5.18 9.72 -22.27
CA THR A 734 6.45 9.93 -23.01
C THR A 734 7.61 9.22 -22.33
N LYS A 735 7.79 9.38 -21.01
CA LYS A 735 8.88 8.77 -20.24
C LYS A 735 8.86 7.24 -20.27
N HIS A 736 7.68 6.63 -20.23
CA HIS A 736 7.52 5.18 -20.30
C HIS A 736 7.49 4.63 -21.74
N GLN A 737 7.71 5.49 -22.74
CA GLN A 737 7.75 5.16 -24.17
C GLN A 737 6.44 4.59 -24.77
N TYR A 738 5.32 4.68 -24.06
CA TYR A 738 4.01 4.26 -24.57
C TYR A 738 3.62 5.05 -25.81
N LEU A 739 3.72 6.39 -25.73
CA LEU A 739 3.36 7.28 -26.82
C LEU A 739 4.18 6.96 -28.08
N PHE A 740 5.51 6.86 -27.96
CA PHE A 740 6.40 6.58 -29.10
C PHE A 740 6.14 5.21 -29.72
N THR A 741 5.87 4.19 -28.91
CA THR A 741 5.54 2.85 -29.41
C THR A 741 4.29 2.88 -30.29
N TRP A 742 3.25 3.61 -29.89
CA TRP A 742 2.02 3.75 -30.68
C TRP A 742 2.23 4.64 -31.91
N TRP A 743 2.96 5.75 -31.75
CA TRP A 743 3.26 6.70 -32.80
C TRP A 743 4.04 6.05 -33.95
N ASP A 744 5.04 5.23 -33.63
CA ASP A 744 5.86 4.55 -34.64
C ASP A 744 5.10 3.38 -35.32
N ASN A 745 3.92 2.99 -34.82
CA ASN A 745 3.15 1.82 -35.26
C ASN A 745 1.65 2.09 -35.48
N LEU A 746 1.28 3.28 -36.00
CA LEU A 746 -0.13 3.68 -36.19
C LEU A 746 -0.95 2.72 -37.08
N SER A 747 -0.32 2.00 -38.00
CA SER A 747 -0.99 1.01 -38.87
C SER A 747 -1.26 -0.34 -38.19
N ARG A 748 -0.61 -0.62 -37.05
CA ARG A 748 -0.64 -1.92 -36.36
C ARG A 748 -0.97 -1.80 -34.86
N LEU A 749 -1.83 -0.84 -34.50
CA LEU A 749 -2.18 -0.56 -33.10
C LEU A 749 -2.72 -1.78 -32.35
N HIS A 750 -3.50 -2.64 -33.01
CA HIS A 750 -4.07 -3.86 -32.40
C HIS A 750 -3.00 -4.79 -31.79
N ALA A 751 -1.78 -4.82 -32.33
CA ALA A 751 -0.71 -5.66 -31.79
C ALA A 751 -0.17 -5.18 -30.42
N PHE A 752 -0.41 -3.91 -30.08
CA PHE A 752 0.10 -3.26 -28.88
C PHE A 752 -1.00 -2.94 -27.86
N GLN A 753 -2.24 -3.33 -28.13
CA GLN A 753 -3.36 -3.16 -27.20
C GLN A 753 -3.22 -4.13 -26.03
N ASP A 754 -3.26 -3.59 -24.81
CA ASP A 754 -3.26 -4.38 -23.57
C ASP A 754 -4.42 -3.92 -22.69
N LEU A 755 -5.55 -4.58 -22.90
CA LEU A 755 -6.81 -4.27 -22.24
C LEU A 755 -6.97 -5.01 -20.91
N LYS A 756 -6.17 -6.06 -20.65
CA LYS A 756 -6.27 -6.88 -19.43
C LYS A 756 -5.48 -6.29 -18.27
N THR A 757 -4.34 -5.67 -18.56
CA THR A 757 -3.42 -5.19 -17.52
C THR A 757 -3.69 -3.73 -17.18
N ILE A 758 -3.74 -3.42 -15.88
CA ILE A 758 -3.75 -2.04 -15.38
C ILE A 758 -2.32 -1.64 -15.05
N ARG A 759 -1.80 -0.62 -15.74
CA ARG A 759 -0.40 -0.17 -15.64
C ARG A 759 -0.30 1.01 -14.68
N ARG A 760 0.55 0.91 -13.65
CA ARG A 760 0.80 2.02 -12.72
C ARG A 760 1.91 2.91 -13.26
N LEU A 761 1.64 4.21 -13.39
CA LEU A 761 2.59 5.17 -13.94
C LEU A 761 3.45 5.88 -12.88
N ASN A 762 3.07 5.81 -11.59
CA ASN A 762 3.77 6.51 -10.50
C ASN A 762 3.88 5.71 -9.19
#